data_AF-A0A368KSX3-F1
#
_entry.id   AF-A0A368KSX3-F1
#
_cell.length_a   1.000
_cell.length_b   1.000
_cell.length_c   1.000
_cell.angle_alpha   90.00
_cell.angle_beta   90.00
_cell.angle_gamma   90.00
#
_symmetry.space_group_name_H-M   'P 1'
#
loop_
_entity.id
_entity.type
_entity.pdbx_description
1 polymer ?
#
loop_
_entity_poly.entity_id
_entity_poly.type
_entity_poly.pdbx_seq_one_letter_code
_entity_poly.pdbx_strand_id
1 'polypeptide(L)'
;MAESKMTNSMLRMVLFTVVLLSSLGVAGTPVYAEDFPSDIWREIPVYHHGRVKPMDAYARQVVQKITEFNKSKPRFNLVDYYTEEELKQPEMQAALEIFPEGKERKFTPDELIFEWSLRPEAWERVPFIYLGREDVREELGLPINSPGSVKLNFVSPHQVATSVKLREYINGMHQREMKKGQGESEDKQPLDAYIWKGLVFRYAVYREVSLDPRLPVISTPPIALSGARDRFFYQVQEANMVLDGGGERPLYSQLQTLQQIAGEHPLSLGATHLLGSIQELTELARESIVRTDEVLGNKNPTPVMPADPLSTKELEPLVKRFREDAAAMERVLEEQRDTVNKSTTLSEREYNNIKPMFQSMLVYVRQLEHIGLETNLALYENPQTAATMDRVGNYLQIVPALNPYALSKSRNPSDLAQPWLGLTTVLYGSEDLLQPYNMSLINAVRSDWEKVRQAYLAGGETKGSGLRDAMQKLSDDLHRLGEANNTERKVVLEETLGPDEVDSGILAYTAYPPVDSYRIATEVRYNTLDPFMYAWIFTFIATLGFGLAFTGMRKAMFWTGVTFLLIGIVWSTYGFYMRVVVTGWAPVTNMYETVIFVPWVVCALGLMFLLLPIYDRGRLAAWRATAIPGIWEAAELTEAQREMFPSNKLWLGFNVVAAILRLPVTLFIAYALVALPFYDGNRPIINFDSVNFGGSVFSIVQGLVISVILVGTTVLTAWYLPRLVISAILMPLFCLYDWFAVDKKLSDRFEKTYDRTYYGLAAAACGTFLLCVASIAPIVDTGTSRVLNAEFSPLQPVLRSNVWLTIHVLTIVASYGAGILAWGLGWLALGYYMFGKYRAPVVASTLNEGLAPKHAHTPQMSYRPPEQCFILGQQCYRAIQVAVLLLATGTILGGIWADVSWGRFWGWDPKEVWALVTLLIYVAILHARFAGWFNNFGLVVGTIIGFSSIVGSWYGVNFLLPLFKGGDAVGLHSYGSGGKGSEILVMGFVAANWIGLGLVALRFQLSKLSVVDENDVEEVVIKTDLPDPKDTSNLGDIT
;
A
#
# COMPACT_ATOMS: atom_id res chain seq x y z
N MET A 1 42.88 3.72 36.35
CA MET A 1 41.67 4.09 37.13
C MET A 1 40.63 4.88 36.31
N ALA A 2 41.04 5.85 35.47
CA ALA A 2 40.16 6.57 34.54
C ALA A 2 39.53 5.68 33.44
N GLU A 3 40.26 4.70 32.92
CA GLU A 3 39.74 3.74 31.92
C GLU A 3 38.61 2.85 32.43
N SER A 4 38.66 2.43 33.71
CA SER A 4 37.56 1.65 34.34
C SER A 4 36.30 2.48 34.58
N LYS A 5 36.44 3.81 34.69
CA LYS A 5 35.31 4.74 34.79
C LYS A 5 34.64 4.94 33.41
N MET A 6 35.42 4.89 32.33
CA MET A 6 34.90 5.11 30.96
C MET A 6 34.15 3.90 30.40
N THR A 7 34.66 2.68 30.63
CA THR A 7 33.96 1.42 30.30
C THR A 7 32.67 1.25 31.12
N ASN A 8 32.71 1.58 32.41
CA ASN A 8 31.49 1.62 33.23
C ASN A 8 30.51 2.72 32.79
N SER A 9 30.98 3.86 32.30
CA SER A 9 30.13 4.93 31.77
C SER A 9 29.42 4.50 30.48
N MET A 10 30.13 3.84 29.56
CA MET A 10 29.54 3.33 28.32
C MET A 10 28.54 2.21 28.58
N LEU A 11 28.87 1.26 29.47
CA LEU A 11 27.96 0.19 29.86
C LEU A 11 26.72 0.74 30.59
N ARG A 12 26.90 1.74 31.46
CA ARG A 12 25.79 2.46 32.12
C ARG A 12 24.97 3.26 31.12
N MET A 13 25.56 3.85 30.09
CA MET A 13 24.83 4.57 29.05
C MET A 13 24.02 3.61 28.19
N VAL A 14 24.58 2.46 27.80
CA VAL A 14 23.84 1.39 27.09
C VAL A 14 22.73 0.82 27.95
N LEU A 15 22.99 0.53 29.24
CA LEU A 15 21.94 0.12 30.18
C LEU A 15 20.90 1.23 30.38
N PHE A 16 21.30 2.49 30.45
CA PHE A 16 20.39 3.63 30.61
C PHE A 16 19.55 3.82 29.35
N THR A 17 20.09 3.61 28.15
CA THR A 17 19.34 3.61 26.89
C THR A 17 18.38 2.43 26.80
N VAL A 18 18.78 1.23 27.23
CA VAL A 18 17.89 0.06 27.33
C VAL A 18 16.77 0.31 28.36
N VAL A 19 17.09 0.94 29.49
CA VAL A 19 16.13 1.33 30.54
C VAL A 19 15.20 2.44 30.04
N LEU A 20 15.72 3.44 29.33
CA LEU A 20 14.92 4.51 28.73
C LEU A 20 13.95 3.95 27.68
N LEU A 21 14.43 3.01 26.85
CA LEU A 21 13.62 2.28 25.87
C LEU A 21 12.54 1.43 26.53
N SER A 22 12.82 0.79 27.67
CA SER A 22 11.79 0.10 28.45
C SER A 22 10.82 1.05 29.16
N SER A 23 11.23 2.27 29.51
CA SER A 23 10.36 3.27 30.15
C SER A 23 9.49 4.07 29.17
N LEU A 24 9.90 4.19 27.89
CA LEU A 24 9.06 4.73 26.82
C LEU A 24 7.95 3.76 26.37
N GLY A 25 8.03 2.48 26.78
CA GLY A 25 7.01 1.45 26.52
C GLY A 25 5.83 1.44 27.50
N VAL A 26 5.80 2.33 28.51
CA VAL A 26 4.71 2.39 29.51
C VAL A 26 4.26 3.83 29.71
N ALA A 27 3.96 4.54 28.61
CA ALA A 27 3.03 5.65 28.68
C ALA A 27 1.63 5.06 28.50
N GLY A 28 1.13 4.39 29.54
CA GLY A 28 -0.30 4.14 29.66
C GLY A 28 -0.98 5.50 29.64
N THR A 29 -1.62 5.82 28.51
CA THR A 29 -2.54 6.96 28.45
C THR A 29 -3.55 6.77 29.58
N PRO A 30 -3.85 7.82 30.36
CA PRO A 30 -4.92 7.72 31.33
C PRO A 30 -6.16 7.23 30.58
N VAL A 31 -6.73 6.11 31.02
CA VAL A 31 -8.05 5.68 30.59
C VAL A 31 -9.01 6.72 31.17
N TYR A 32 -9.14 7.85 30.50
CA TYR A 32 -10.35 8.64 30.62
C TYR A 32 -11.46 7.68 30.22
N ALA A 33 -12.38 7.39 31.15
CA ALA A 33 -13.57 6.62 30.84
C ALA A 33 -14.27 7.30 29.67
N GLU A 34 -14.08 6.80 28.45
CA GLU A 34 -14.81 7.29 27.30
C GLU A 34 -16.27 6.91 27.51
N ASP A 35 -17.17 7.86 27.25
CA ASP A 35 -18.63 7.66 27.33
C ASP A 35 -19.13 6.51 26.42
N PHE A 36 -18.32 6.10 25.44
CA PHE A 36 -18.54 5.01 24.50
C PHE A 36 -17.39 3.99 24.63
N PRO A 37 -17.65 2.68 24.78
CA PRO A 37 -16.63 1.63 24.89
C PRO A 37 -15.96 1.34 23.54
N SER A 38 -15.19 2.31 23.07
CA SER A 38 -14.51 2.33 21.77
C SER A 38 -13.48 1.20 21.63
N ASP A 39 -12.82 0.81 22.72
CA ASP A 39 -11.87 -0.31 22.73
C ASP A 39 -12.50 -1.64 22.29
N ILE A 40 -13.76 -1.88 22.65
CA ILE A 40 -14.50 -3.09 22.23
C ILE A 40 -14.95 -2.95 20.77
N TRP A 41 -15.60 -1.84 20.44
CA TRP A 41 -16.19 -1.64 19.12
C TRP A 41 -15.13 -1.58 18.01
N ARG A 42 -13.96 -0.96 18.27
CA ARG A 42 -12.85 -0.81 17.31
C ARG A 42 -12.27 -2.13 16.83
N GLU A 43 -12.32 -3.17 17.65
CA GLU A 43 -11.71 -4.46 17.35
C GLU A 43 -12.63 -5.39 16.57
N ILE A 44 -13.91 -5.07 16.39
CA ILE A 44 -14.83 -5.92 15.62
C ILE A 44 -14.32 -6.07 14.18
N PRO A 45 -14.15 -7.31 13.67
CA PRO A 45 -13.76 -7.55 12.29
C PRO A 45 -14.82 -7.10 11.29
N VAL A 46 -14.40 -6.31 10.31
CA VAL A 46 -15.22 -5.78 9.21
C VAL A 46 -14.55 -6.11 7.90
N TYR A 47 -15.31 -6.62 6.93
CA TYR A 47 -14.83 -6.77 5.57
C TYR A 47 -14.99 -5.45 4.81
N HIS A 48 -13.89 -4.92 4.27
CA HIS A 48 -13.94 -3.68 3.50
C HIS A 48 -12.75 -3.59 2.55
N HIS A 49 -13.01 -3.23 1.29
CA HIS A 49 -11.99 -3.13 0.25
C HIS A 49 -11.20 -4.44 0.08
N GLY A 50 -11.92 -5.56 -0.04
CA GLY A 50 -11.35 -6.85 -0.38
C GLY A 50 -10.75 -7.63 0.80
N ARG A 51 -10.68 -7.09 2.01
CA ARG A 51 -10.04 -7.73 3.17
C ARG A 51 -10.80 -7.53 4.46
N VAL A 52 -10.56 -8.41 5.43
CA VAL A 52 -11.00 -8.20 6.82
C VAL A 52 -10.05 -7.24 7.53
N LYS A 53 -10.61 -6.28 8.28
CA LYS A 53 -9.90 -5.24 9.03
C LYS A 53 -10.68 -4.89 10.31
N PRO A 54 -10.07 -4.29 11.34
CA PRO A 54 -10.83 -3.78 12.48
C PRO A 54 -11.83 -2.69 12.07
N MET A 55 -12.95 -2.60 12.81
CA MET A 55 -13.92 -1.52 12.73
C MET A 55 -13.26 -0.14 12.76
N ASP A 56 -12.22 0.05 13.56
CA ASP A 56 -11.45 1.31 13.61
C ASP A 56 -10.84 1.70 12.26
N ALA A 57 -10.31 0.73 11.51
CA ALA A 57 -9.75 0.97 10.18
C ALA A 57 -10.86 1.27 9.17
N TYR A 58 -11.95 0.49 9.18
CA TYR A 58 -13.12 0.75 8.34
C TYR A 58 -13.71 2.15 8.61
N ALA A 59 -13.98 2.46 9.88
CA ALA A 59 -14.62 3.69 10.29
C ALA A 59 -13.81 4.93 9.93
N ARG A 60 -12.48 4.89 10.13
CA ARG A 60 -11.61 5.98 9.67
C ARG A 60 -11.68 6.20 8.17
N GLN A 61 -11.70 5.14 7.37
CA GLN A 61 -11.78 5.24 5.91
C GLN A 61 -13.11 5.87 5.47
N VAL A 62 -14.22 5.37 6.02
CA VAL A 62 -15.56 5.83 5.66
C VAL A 62 -15.84 7.25 6.14
N VAL A 63 -15.56 7.56 7.40
CA VAL A 63 -15.71 8.91 7.96
C VAL A 63 -14.83 9.89 7.18
N GLN A 64 -13.59 9.52 6.89
CA GLN A 64 -12.70 10.33 6.06
C GLN A 64 -13.23 10.61 4.66
N LYS A 65 -13.84 9.62 3.99
CA LYS A 65 -14.46 9.80 2.67
C LYS A 65 -15.58 10.84 2.72
N ILE A 66 -16.36 10.87 3.79
CA ILE A 66 -17.52 11.77 3.96
C ILE A 66 -17.10 13.17 4.45
N THR A 67 -16.18 13.24 5.42
CA THR A 67 -15.90 14.47 6.17
C THR A 67 -14.53 15.09 5.87
N GLU A 68 -13.69 14.46 5.03
CA GLU A 68 -12.27 14.79 4.77
C GLU A 68 -11.33 14.77 6.00
N PHE A 69 -11.81 14.37 7.19
CA PHE A 69 -10.97 14.35 8.40
C PHE A 69 -10.04 13.14 8.41
N ASN A 70 -8.74 13.37 8.66
CA ASN A 70 -7.72 12.33 8.50
C ASN A 70 -7.49 11.48 9.76
N LYS A 71 -7.34 12.08 10.94
CA LYS A 71 -6.91 11.32 12.15
C LYS A 71 -7.40 11.88 13.51
N SER A 72 -8.00 13.07 13.55
CA SER A 72 -8.53 13.68 14.78
C SER A 72 -9.98 13.28 15.02
N LYS A 73 -10.42 13.26 16.28
CA LYS A 73 -11.85 13.20 16.64
C LYS A 73 -12.60 14.32 15.88
N PRO A 74 -13.38 14.03 14.81
CA PRO A 74 -14.12 15.06 14.08
C PRO A 74 -15.02 15.82 15.03
N ARG A 75 -15.20 17.10 14.72
CA ARG A 75 -15.93 18.04 15.57
C ARG A 75 -17.05 18.65 14.77
N PHE A 76 -18.25 18.58 15.31
CA PHE A 76 -19.43 19.13 14.70
C PHE A 76 -20.15 20.00 15.72
N ASN A 77 -20.82 21.02 15.22
CA ASN A 77 -21.70 21.90 15.98
C ASN A 77 -22.86 22.31 15.09
N LEU A 78 -23.93 22.81 15.70
CA LEU A 78 -25.09 23.33 14.97
C LEU A 78 -25.13 24.86 14.98
N VAL A 79 -24.55 25.49 16.00
CA VAL A 79 -24.57 26.95 16.19
C VAL A 79 -23.84 27.75 15.11
N ASP A 80 -22.87 27.16 14.41
CA ASP A 80 -22.20 27.84 13.28
C ASP A 80 -23.05 27.82 12.00
N TYR A 81 -24.04 26.92 11.91
CA TYR A 81 -24.80 26.64 10.69
C TYR A 81 -26.26 27.07 10.76
N TYR A 82 -26.82 27.20 11.97
CA TYR A 82 -28.22 27.52 12.21
C TYR A 82 -28.35 28.64 13.24
N THR A 83 -29.32 29.52 13.02
CA THR A 83 -29.72 30.57 13.96
C THR A 83 -30.44 30.00 15.18
N GLU A 84 -30.50 30.76 16.27
CA GLU A 84 -31.26 30.34 17.47
C GLU A 84 -32.75 30.09 17.20
N GLU A 85 -33.33 30.77 16.21
CA GLU A 85 -34.73 30.57 15.81
C GLU A 85 -34.91 29.26 15.04
N GLU A 86 -33.98 28.94 14.13
CA GLU A 86 -33.97 27.68 13.39
C GLU A 86 -33.77 26.47 14.31
N LEU A 87 -32.88 26.58 15.31
CA LEU A 87 -32.66 25.53 16.30
C LEU A 87 -33.92 25.21 17.14
N LYS A 88 -34.86 26.14 17.28
CA LYS A 88 -36.13 25.92 18.01
C LYS A 88 -37.19 25.19 17.19
N GLN A 89 -36.96 24.97 15.89
CA GLN A 89 -37.93 24.28 15.04
C GLN A 89 -38.07 22.80 15.46
N PRO A 90 -39.28 22.21 15.41
CA PRO A 90 -39.51 20.81 15.77
C PRO A 90 -38.60 19.83 15.00
N GLU A 91 -38.29 20.17 13.76
CA GLU A 91 -37.46 19.35 12.87
C GLU A 91 -35.99 19.25 13.33
N MET A 92 -35.53 20.15 14.19
CA MET A 92 -34.17 20.13 14.77
C MET A 92 -34.08 19.34 16.08
N GLN A 93 -35.20 18.90 16.65
CA GLN A 93 -35.25 18.24 17.95
C GLN A 93 -34.36 16.98 18.01
N ALA A 94 -34.41 16.14 16.97
CA ALA A 94 -33.60 14.92 16.91
C ALA A 94 -32.08 15.23 16.85
N ALA A 95 -31.67 16.30 16.17
CA ALA A 95 -30.27 16.73 16.13
C ALA A 95 -29.83 17.30 17.50
N LEU A 96 -30.71 18.00 18.20
CA LEU A 96 -30.45 18.56 19.53
C LEU A 96 -30.31 17.50 20.64
N GLU A 97 -30.85 16.29 20.45
CA GLU A 97 -30.57 15.15 21.34
C GLU A 97 -29.10 14.73 21.30
N ILE A 98 -28.44 14.90 20.15
CA ILE A 98 -27.01 14.59 19.96
C ILE A 98 -26.14 15.78 20.38
N PHE A 99 -26.59 17.00 20.08
CA PHE A 99 -25.91 18.26 20.35
C PHE A 99 -26.78 19.14 21.28
N PRO A 100 -26.76 18.91 22.61
CA PRO A 100 -27.52 19.73 23.55
C PRO A 100 -27.18 21.21 23.38
N GLU A 101 -28.20 22.06 23.21
CA GLU A 101 -28.07 23.51 22.95
C GLU A 101 -27.25 23.85 21.68
N GLY A 102 -27.07 22.89 20.76
CA GLY A 102 -26.28 23.04 19.52
C GLY A 102 -24.76 23.10 19.71
N LYS A 103 -24.26 22.84 20.93
CA LYS A 103 -22.83 22.95 21.29
C LYS A 103 -21.95 21.92 20.56
N GLU A 104 -20.67 22.25 20.43
CA GLU A 104 -19.65 21.40 19.80
C GLU A 104 -19.50 20.05 20.53
N ARG A 105 -19.58 18.94 19.80
CA ARG A 105 -19.24 17.59 20.29
C ARG A 105 -18.16 16.95 19.41
N LYS A 106 -17.27 16.19 20.04
CA LYS A 106 -16.23 15.41 19.38
C LYS A 106 -16.63 13.94 19.35
N PHE A 107 -16.41 13.29 18.23
CA PHE A 107 -16.68 11.87 18.06
C PHE A 107 -15.41 11.14 17.68
N THR A 108 -15.30 9.88 18.08
CA THR A 108 -14.34 8.98 17.42
C THR A 108 -14.93 8.47 16.09
N PRO A 109 -14.12 8.14 15.07
CA PRO A 109 -14.67 7.64 13.80
C PRO A 109 -15.55 6.40 13.97
N ASP A 110 -15.17 5.49 14.85
CA ASP A 110 -15.90 4.26 15.14
C ASP A 110 -17.25 4.52 15.85
N GLU A 111 -17.29 5.51 16.75
CA GLU A 111 -18.53 6.01 17.37
C GLU A 111 -19.47 6.68 16.35
N LEU A 112 -18.94 7.39 15.34
CA LEU A 112 -19.78 7.97 14.27
C LEU A 112 -20.46 6.90 13.43
N ILE A 113 -19.73 5.86 13.03
CA ILE A 113 -20.34 4.73 12.31
C ILE A 113 -21.45 4.11 13.14
N PHE A 114 -21.24 3.97 14.46
CA PHE A 114 -22.25 3.47 15.38
C PHE A 114 -23.48 4.40 15.42
N GLU A 115 -23.29 5.71 15.62
CA GLU A 115 -24.38 6.71 15.65
C GLU A 115 -25.17 6.79 14.33
N TRP A 116 -24.50 6.77 13.18
CA TRP A 116 -25.13 6.76 11.85
C TRP A 116 -25.93 5.48 11.58
N SER A 117 -25.52 4.36 12.16
CA SER A 117 -26.25 3.09 12.06
C SER A 117 -27.45 3.04 13.02
N LEU A 118 -27.36 3.73 14.16
CA LEU A 118 -28.36 3.66 15.23
C LEU A 118 -29.53 4.63 15.04
N ARG A 119 -29.24 5.88 14.67
CA ARG A 119 -30.20 6.99 14.57
C ARG A 119 -29.95 7.86 13.33
N PRO A 120 -30.03 7.31 12.11
CA PRO A 120 -29.74 8.05 10.88
C PRO A 120 -30.60 9.32 10.72
N GLU A 121 -31.85 9.29 11.17
CA GLU A 121 -32.78 10.42 11.15
C GLU A 121 -32.29 11.64 11.95
N ALA A 122 -31.60 11.42 13.08
CA ALA A 122 -31.08 12.49 13.92
C ALA A 122 -29.90 13.23 13.27
N TRP A 123 -29.26 12.61 12.28
CA TRP A 123 -28.14 13.17 11.54
C TRP A 123 -28.54 13.89 10.25
N GLU A 124 -29.81 13.82 9.82
CA GLU A 124 -30.27 14.44 8.56
C GLU A 124 -29.99 15.93 8.48
N ARG A 125 -30.09 16.64 9.61
CA ARG A 125 -29.87 18.09 9.72
C ARG A 125 -28.55 18.48 10.36
N VAL A 126 -27.64 17.52 10.55
CA VAL A 126 -26.31 17.80 11.08
C VAL A 126 -25.35 18.05 9.91
N PRO A 127 -24.64 19.19 9.84
CA PRO A 127 -23.69 19.46 8.77
C PRO A 127 -22.37 18.70 9.00
N PHE A 128 -22.12 17.65 8.22
CA PHE A 128 -20.88 16.85 8.29
C PHE A 128 -20.32 16.41 6.94
N ILE A 129 -21.07 16.55 5.82
CA ILE A 129 -20.58 16.20 4.49
C ILE A 129 -19.69 17.35 4.00
N TYR A 130 -18.41 17.08 3.74
CA TYR A 130 -17.48 18.15 3.38
C TYR A 130 -17.74 18.68 1.97
N LEU A 131 -17.86 19.99 1.85
CA LEU A 131 -17.87 20.74 0.59
C LEU A 131 -17.25 22.11 0.84
N GLY A 132 -15.91 22.21 0.82
CA GLY A 132 -15.18 23.40 1.28
C GLY A 132 -15.21 24.63 0.36
N ARG A 133 -15.57 24.48 -0.91
CA ARG A 133 -15.63 25.57 -1.91
C ARG A 133 -16.94 26.36 -1.80
N GLU A 134 -16.84 27.63 -1.42
CA GLU A 134 -17.99 28.51 -1.26
C GLU A 134 -18.69 28.83 -2.58
N ASP A 135 -17.93 29.08 -3.64
CA ASP A 135 -18.44 29.35 -4.99
C ASP A 135 -19.30 28.19 -5.52
N VAL A 136 -18.88 26.96 -5.23
CA VAL A 136 -19.65 25.75 -5.58
C VAL A 136 -20.91 25.65 -4.74
N ARG A 137 -20.86 25.98 -3.45
CA ARG A 137 -22.07 25.99 -2.60
C ARG A 137 -23.09 27.02 -3.09
N GLU A 138 -22.64 28.21 -3.46
CA GLU A 138 -23.50 29.26 -4.01
C GLU A 138 -24.19 28.81 -5.32
N GLU A 139 -23.42 28.23 -6.24
CA GLU A 139 -23.93 27.68 -7.51
C GLU A 139 -24.98 26.58 -7.27
N LEU A 140 -24.76 25.73 -6.26
CA LEU A 140 -25.65 24.63 -5.89
C LEU A 140 -26.77 25.02 -4.92
N GLY A 141 -26.88 26.28 -4.51
CA GLY A 141 -27.90 26.75 -3.58
C GLY A 141 -27.77 26.15 -2.16
N LEU A 142 -26.55 25.92 -1.72
CA LEU A 142 -26.17 25.39 -0.41
C LEU A 142 -25.65 26.53 0.49
N PRO A 143 -25.54 26.32 1.83
CA PRO A 143 -25.13 27.37 2.76
C PRO A 143 -23.77 28.02 2.41
N ILE A 144 -23.73 29.36 2.46
CA ILE A 144 -22.53 30.19 2.20
C ILE A 144 -22.08 30.91 3.47
N ASN A 145 -20.87 31.49 3.45
CA ASN A 145 -20.33 32.14 4.64
C ASN A 145 -21.06 33.48 4.87
N SER A 146 -21.49 33.75 6.10
CA SER A 146 -22.02 35.07 6.46
C SER A 146 -20.87 36.07 6.72
N PRO A 147 -21.03 37.38 6.43
CA PRO A 147 -20.00 38.38 6.72
C PRO A 147 -19.62 38.40 8.21
N GLY A 148 -18.39 38.00 8.54
CA GLY A 148 -17.88 37.92 9.92
C GLY A 148 -18.12 36.59 10.65
N SER A 149 -18.66 35.58 9.98
CA SER A 149 -18.89 34.23 10.54
C SER A 149 -17.70 33.27 10.33
N VAL A 150 -17.73 32.12 11.01
CA VAL A 150 -16.79 31.02 10.81
C VAL A 150 -16.95 30.45 9.38
N LYS A 151 -15.85 30.12 8.72
CA LYS A 151 -15.87 29.49 7.40
C LYS A 151 -16.62 28.15 7.48
N LEU A 152 -17.75 28.06 6.78
CA LEU A 152 -18.52 26.84 6.63
C LEU A 152 -17.80 25.90 5.65
N ASN A 153 -17.65 24.64 6.05
CA ASN A 153 -17.01 23.61 5.22
C ASN A 153 -17.91 22.39 5.01
N PHE A 154 -19.03 22.30 5.73
CA PHE A 154 -19.91 21.14 5.71
C PHE A 154 -21.32 21.50 5.22
N VAL A 155 -22.01 20.50 4.69
CA VAL A 155 -23.44 20.54 4.39
C VAL A 155 -24.13 19.33 5.04
N SER A 156 -25.40 19.49 5.37
CA SER A 156 -26.20 18.40 5.94
C SER A 156 -26.79 17.49 4.85
N PRO A 157 -27.02 16.19 5.14
CA PRO A 157 -27.70 15.28 4.21
C PRO A 157 -29.02 15.84 3.68
N HIS A 158 -29.80 16.52 4.54
CA HIS A 158 -31.05 17.16 4.16
C HIS A 158 -30.85 18.27 3.12
N GLN A 159 -29.85 19.14 3.29
CA GLN A 159 -29.55 20.19 2.30
C GLN A 159 -29.13 19.62 0.96
N VAL A 160 -28.36 18.52 0.94
CA VAL A 160 -28.01 17.82 -0.30
C VAL A 160 -29.27 17.29 -0.97
N ALA A 161 -30.07 16.51 -0.23
CA ALA A 161 -31.29 15.87 -0.72
C ALA A 161 -32.34 16.82 -1.30
N THR A 162 -32.44 18.04 -0.75
CA THR A 162 -33.49 19.00 -1.09
C THR A 162 -33.05 20.04 -2.11
N SER A 163 -31.74 20.16 -2.40
CA SER A 163 -31.24 21.16 -3.35
C SER A 163 -31.82 20.95 -4.76
N VAL A 164 -32.52 21.96 -5.26
CA VAL A 164 -33.07 21.99 -6.63
C VAL A 164 -31.95 22.22 -7.64
N LYS A 165 -31.08 23.20 -7.38
CA LYS A 165 -29.96 23.52 -8.27
C LYS A 165 -28.99 22.34 -8.45
N LEU A 166 -28.74 21.57 -7.39
CA LEU A 166 -27.94 20.34 -7.49
C LEU A 166 -28.57 19.31 -8.43
N ARG A 167 -29.90 19.12 -8.35
CA ARG A 167 -30.63 18.21 -9.24
C ARG A 167 -30.57 18.66 -10.69
N GLU A 168 -30.80 19.94 -10.95
CA GLU A 168 -30.67 20.55 -12.28
C GLU A 168 -29.25 20.33 -12.84
N TYR A 169 -28.23 20.54 -12.01
CA TYR A 169 -26.84 20.36 -12.40
C TYR A 169 -26.53 18.90 -12.77
N ILE A 170 -26.97 17.94 -11.95
CA ILE A 170 -26.76 16.50 -12.20
C ILE A 170 -27.47 16.02 -13.45
N ASN A 171 -28.72 16.46 -13.67
CA ASN A 171 -29.42 16.14 -14.90
C ASN A 171 -28.68 16.72 -16.13
N GLY A 172 -28.19 17.95 -16.02
CA GLY A 172 -27.32 18.54 -17.01
C GLY A 172 -26.08 17.70 -17.28
N MET A 173 -25.37 17.23 -16.23
CA MET A 173 -24.23 16.32 -16.38
C MET A 173 -24.61 15.04 -17.13
N HIS A 174 -25.71 14.39 -16.77
CA HIS A 174 -26.15 13.14 -17.39
C HIS A 174 -26.50 13.31 -18.88
N GLN A 175 -27.19 14.41 -19.22
CA GLN A 175 -27.48 14.74 -20.63
C GLN A 175 -26.22 14.94 -21.46
N ARG A 176 -25.19 15.60 -20.90
CA ARG A 176 -23.88 15.75 -21.55
C ARG A 176 -23.19 14.39 -21.76
N GLU A 177 -23.24 13.50 -20.77
CA GLU A 177 -22.67 12.14 -20.89
C GLU A 177 -23.38 11.29 -21.95
N MET A 178 -24.70 11.36 -22.04
CA MET A 178 -25.48 10.66 -23.06
C MET A 178 -25.16 11.13 -24.48
N LYS A 179 -25.07 12.45 -24.70
CA LYS A 179 -24.66 13.04 -25.98
C LYS A 179 -23.26 12.60 -26.39
N LYS A 180 -22.34 12.53 -25.43
CA LYS A 180 -20.99 12.01 -25.65
C LYS A 180 -20.99 10.54 -26.10
N GLY A 181 -21.84 9.71 -25.51
CA GLY A 181 -22.04 8.32 -25.92
C GLY A 181 -22.56 8.17 -27.37
N GLN A 182 -23.23 9.20 -27.88
CA GLN A 182 -23.72 9.30 -29.27
C GLN A 182 -22.68 9.89 -30.24
N GLY A 183 -21.45 10.13 -29.79
CA GLY A 183 -20.36 10.65 -30.63
C GLY A 183 -20.27 12.17 -30.72
N GLU A 184 -21.05 12.91 -29.93
CA GLU A 184 -20.93 14.38 -29.84
C GLU A 184 -19.76 14.79 -28.93
N SER A 185 -18.96 15.75 -29.39
CA SER A 185 -17.80 16.27 -28.66
C SER A 185 -18.22 17.44 -27.75
N GLU A 186 -18.66 17.15 -26.53
CA GLU A 186 -18.79 18.15 -25.46
C GLU A 186 -17.60 18.09 -24.49
N ASP A 187 -17.04 19.25 -24.17
CA ASP A 187 -15.99 19.39 -23.16
C ASP A 187 -16.56 19.14 -21.76
N LYS A 188 -15.91 18.24 -20.99
CA LYS A 188 -16.24 18.05 -19.56
C LYS A 188 -16.00 19.36 -18.81
N GLN A 189 -16.98 19.82 -18.03
CA GLN A 189 -16.74 21.00 -17.22
C GLN A 189 -15.75 20.65 -16.10
N PRO A 190 -14.80 21.55 -15.76
CA PRO A 190 -13.86 21.33 -14.67
C PRO A 190 -14.54 21.02 -13.33
N LEU A 191 -15.78 21.51 -13.14
CA LEU A 191 -16.54 21.38 -11.91
C LEU A 191 -17.30 20.05 -11.79
N ASP A 192 -17.64 19.38 -12.90
CA ASP A 192 -18.38 18.11 -12.92
C ASP A 192 -17.72 17.08 -11.99
N ALA A 193 -16.40 16.93 -12.12
CA ALA A 193 -15.63 15.97 -11.31
C ALA A 193 -15.60 16.34 -9.81
N TYR A 194 -15.57 17.64 -9.49
CA TYR A 194 -15.55 18.12 -8.11
C TYR A 194 -16.92 17.94 -7.45
N ILE A 195 -18.03 18.23 -8.13
CA ILE A 195 -19.38 18.02 -7.58
C ILE A 195 -19.66 16.53 -7.43
N TRP A 196 -19.32 15.74 -8.45
CA TRP A 196 -19.53 14.31 -8.43
C TRP A 196 -18.77 13.63 -7.27
N LYS A 197 -17.46 13.89 -7.13
CA LYS A 197 -16.65 13.27 -6.07
C LYS A 197 -16.78 13.97 -4.71
N GLY A 198 -16.89 15.30 -4.71
CA GLY A 198 -16.82 16.15 -3.54
C GLY A 198 -18.16 16.31 -2.79
N LEU A 199 -19.29 15.99 -3.42
CA LEU A 199 -20.61 16.08 -2.77
C LEU A 199 -21.44 14.81 -2.97
N VAL A 200 -21.72 14.48 -4.23
CA VAL A 200 -22.62 13.38 -4.62
C VAL A 200 -22.15 12.04 -4.08
N PHE A 201 -20.88 11.70 -4.33
CA PHE A 201 -20.28 10.46 -3.85
C PHE A 201 -20.25 10.38 -2.32
N ARG A 202 -19.98 11.49 -1.62
CA ARG A 202 -19.93 11.50 -0.15
C ARG A 202 -21.30 11.29 0.47
N TYR A 203 -22.30 11.93 -0.09
CA TYR A 203 -23.68 11.74 0.29
C TYR A 203 -24.12 10.28 0.05
N ALA A 204 -23.77 9.70 -1.09
CA ALA A 204 -23.99 8.28 -1.39
C ALA A 204 -23.35 7.35 -0.35
N VAL A 205 -22.08 7.57 -0.01
CA VAL A 205 -21.36 6.78 1.02
C VAL A 205 -22.08 6.88 2.37
N TYR A 206 -22.52 8.07 2.78
CA TYR A 206 -23.31 8.22 4.01
C TYR A 206 -24.61 7.42 3.98
N ARG A 207 -25.36 7.46 2.86
CA ARG A 207 -26.61 6.70 2.68
C ARG A 207 -26.42 5.19 2.70
N GLU A 208 -25.26 4.70 2.25
CA GLU A 208 -24.90 3.28 2.36
C GLU A 208 -24.71 2.84 3.81
N VAL A 209 -24.04 3.67 4.61
CA VAL A 209 -23.73 3.38 6.02
C VAL A 209 -24.95 3.57 6.92
N SER A 210 -25.82 4.53 6.60
CA SER A 210 -27.04 4.88 7.34
C SER A 210 -28.31 4.15 6.83
N LEU A 211 -28.13 3.01 6.16
CA LEU A 211 -29.25 2.23 5.64
C LEU A 211 -30.11 1.68 6.78
N ASP A 212 -31.42 1.95 6.73
CA ASP A 212 -32.41 1.31 7.60
C ASP A 212 -33.38 0.50 6.72
N PRO A 213 -33.31 -0.84 6.73
CA PRO A 213 -34.12 -1.71 5.88
C PRO A 213 -35.60 -1.80 6.31
N ARG A 214 -35.97 -1.17 7.43
CA ARG A 214 -37.37 -1.08 7.87
C ARG A 214 -38.13 0.04 7.18
N LEU A 215 -37.40 1.00 6.59
CA LEU A 215 -37.98 2.05 5.76
C LEU A 215 -38.32 1.48 4.38
N PRO A 216 -39.25 2.10 3.62
CA PRO A 216 -39.58 1.64 2.28
C PRO A 216 -38.32 1.53 1.41
N VAL A 217 -38.25 0.51 0.55
CA VAL A 217 -37.07 0.25 -0.30
C VAL A 217 -36.77 1.44 -1.21
N ILE A 218 -37.79 2.23 -1.51
CA ILE A 218 -37.80 3.33 -2.48
C ILE A 218 -37.98 4.68 -1.76
N SER A 219 -37.43 4.77 -0.55
CA SER A 219 -37.61 5.91 0.34
C SER A 219 -36.56 7.02 0.19
N THR A 220 -35.75 7.04 -0.87
CA THR A 220 -34.66 8.02 -0.99
C THR A 220 -34.97 9.20 -1.92
N PRO A 221 -34.53 10.43 -1.57
CA PRO A 221 -34.87 11.66 -2.29
C PRO A 221 -34.39 11.67 -3.75
N PRO A 222 -34.93 12.58 -4.56
CA PRO A 222 -35.05 12.42 -5.99
C PRO A 222 -33.80 12.81 -6.81
N ILE A 223 -32.62 12.72 -6.22
CA ILE A 223 -31.37 12.98 -6.95
C ILE A 223 -30.92 11.64 -7.54
N ALA A 224 -31.24 11.43 -8.83
CA ALA A 224 -30.88 10.23 -9.58
C ALA A 224 -29.35 10.04 -9.61
N LEU A 225 -28.82 9.26 -8.67
CA LEU A 225 -27.39 9.08 -8.44
C LEU A 225 -27.05 7.67 -7.92
N SER A 226 -25.82 7.24 -8.19
CA SER A 226 -25.19 6.08 -7.55
C SER A 226 -25.14 6.28 -6.04
N GLY A 227 -25.76 5.37 -5.27
CA GLY A 227 -25.92 5.48 -3.81
C GLY A 227 -27.36 5.71 -3.33
N ALA A 228 -28.34 5.72 -4.24
CA ALA A 228 -29.75 5.59 -3.88
C ALA A 228 -30.02 4.23 -3.20
N ARG A 229 -31.00 4.16 -2.29
CA ARG A 229 -31.47 2.87 -1.72
C ARG A 229 -32.12 1.97 -2.80
N ASP A 230 -32.36 2.52 -3.99
CA ASP A 230 -33.04 1.96 -5.16
C ASP A 230 -32.26 0.83 -5.88
N ARG A 231 -31.59 -0.04 -5.12
CA ARG A 231 -30.75 -1.14 -5.63
C ARG A 231 -31.54 -2.35 -6.08
N PHE A 232 -32.71 -2.51 -5.49
CA PHE A 232 -33.73 -3.45 -5.95
C PHE A 232 -34.02 -3.27 -7.46
N PHE A 233 -34.19 -2.03 -7.94
CA PHE A 233 -34.48 -1.78 -9.35
C PHE A 233 -33.34 -2.15 -10.29
N TYR A 234 -32.09 -1.84 -9.91
CA TYR A 234 -30.93 -2.17 -10.74
C TYR A 234 -30.76 -3.68 -10.87
N GLN A 235 -31.02 -4.45 -9.81
CA GLN A 235 -30.98 -5.91 -9.86
C GLN A 235 -32.11 -6.48 -10.73
N VAL A 236 -33.32 -5.93 -10.63
CA VAL A 236 -34.44 -6.30 -11.52
C VAL A 236 -34.13 -5.94 -12.98
N GLN A 237 -33.50 -4.79 -13.24
CA GLN A 237 -33.06 -4.39 -14.57
C GLN A 237 -31.97 -5.34 -15.10
N GLU A 238 -31.04 -5.76 -14.27
CA GLU A 238 -30.00 -6.72 -14.62
C GLU A 238 -30.57 -8.09 -14.97
N ALA A 239 -31.56 -8.58 -14.21
CA ALA A 239 -32.30 -9.79 -14.55
C ALA A 239 -32.92 -9.69 -15.95
N ASN A 240 -33.54 -8.55 -16.28
CA ASN A 240 -34.10 -8.31 -17.61
C ASN A 240 -33.02 -8.27 -18.71
N MET A 241 -31.85 -7.67 -18.44
CA MET A 241 -30.73 -7.69 -19.40
C MET A 241 -30.21 -9.11 -19.66
N VAL A 242 -30.21 -9.99 -18.66
CA VAL A 242 -29.84 -11.41 -18.85
C VAL A 242 -30.88 -12.14 -19.70
N LEU A 243 -32.17 -11.86 -19.51
CA LEU A 243 -33.24 -12.40 -20.34
C LEU A 243 -33.11 -12.00 -21.81
N ASP A 244 -32.80 -10.72 -22.06
CA ASP A 244 -32.69 -10.13 -23.40
C ASP A 244 -31.31 -10.33 -24.05
N GLY A 245 -30.30 -10.68 -23.26
CA GLY A 245 -28.92 -10.89 -23.71
C GLY A 245 -28.68 -12.23 -24.43
N GLY A 246 -27.55 -12.35 -25.15
CA GLY A 246 -27.08 -13.64 -25.68
C GLY A 246 -26.92 -13.78 -27.20
N GLY A 247 -26.81 -12.68 -27.95
CA GLY A 247 -26.54 -12.74 -29.40
C GLY A 247 -27.75 -13.25 -30.21
N GLU A 248 -27.54 -14.17 -31.15
CA GLU A 248 -28.59 -14.61 -32.11
C GLU A 248 -29.81 -15.30 -31.46
N ARG A 249 -29.74 -15.75 -30.19
CA ARG A 249 -30.85 -16.44 -29.49
C ARG A 249 -30.97 -16.02 -28.01
N PRO A 250 -31.72 -14.96 -27.68
CA PRO A 250 -31.93 -14.52 -26.30
C PRO A 250 -32.62 -15.57 -25.42
N LEU A 251 -32.29 -15.62 -24.13
CA LEU A 251 -32.92 -16.56 -23.17
C LEU A 251 -34.45 -16.41 -23.16
N TYR A 252 -34.95 -15.18 -23.20
CA TYR A 252 -36.38 -14.88 -23.23
C TYR A 252 -37.11 -15.62 -24.37
N SER A 253 -36.57 -15.57 -25.59
CA SER A 253 -37.16 -16.24 -26.76
C SER A 253 -37.15 -17.78 -26.64
N GLN A 254 -36.11 -18.32 -26.00
CA GLN A 254 -35.98 -19.76 -25.78
C GLN A 254 -36.99 -20.24 -24.73
N LEU A 255 -37.17 -19.51 -23.63
CA LEU A 255 -38.17 -19.80 -22.61
C LEU A 255 -39.60 -19.73 -23.17
N GLN A 256 -39.91 -18.73 -23.99
CA GLN A 256 -41.20 -18.64 -24.68
C GLN A 256 -41.45 -19.85 -25.60
N THR A 257 -40.41 -20.35 -26.27
CA THR A 257 -40.53 -21.56 -27.10
C THR A 257 -40.85 -22.79 -26.24
N LEU A 258 -40.23 -22.91 -25.05
CA LEU A 258 -40.52 -24.01 -24.12
C LEU A 258 -41.95 -23.95 -23.55
N GLN A 259 -42.50 -22.75 -23.35
CA GLN A 259 -43.91 -22.57 -22.94
C GLN A 259 -44.92 -23.10 -23.96
N GLN A 260 -44.53 -23.23 -25.24
CA GLN A 260 -45.41 -23.74 -26.30
C GLN A 260 -45.45 -25.28 -26.36
N ILE A 261 -44.63 -25.98 -25.58
CA ILE A 261 -44.64 -27.44 -25.50
C ILE A 261 -45.97 -27.89 -24.87
N ALA A 262 -46.78 -28.65 -25.62
CA ALA A 262 -48.09 -29.08 -25.15
C ALA A 262 -48.01 -30.07 -23.97
N GLY A 263 -48.91 -29.90 -22.99
CA GLY A 263 -49.09 -30.79 -21.82
C GLY A 263 -48.43 -30.28 -20.53
N GLU A 264 -48.48 -31.07 -19.47
CA GLU A 264 -47.82 -30.78 -18.18
C GLU A 264 -46.30 -31.07 -18.21
N HIS A 265 -45.63 -30.74 -19.33
CA HIS A 265 -44.20 -31.03 -19.48
C HIS A 265 -43.38 -30.16 -18.50
N PRO A 266 -42.41 -30.72 -17.75
CA PRO A 266 -41.63 -29.97 -16.75
C PRO A 266 -40.98 -28.69 -17.28
N LEU A 267 -40.43 -28.72 -18.52
CA LEU A 267 -39.85 -27.54 -19.18
C LEU A 267 -40.87 -26.41 -19.41
N SER A 268 -42.11 -26.76 -19.76
CA SER A 268 -43.17 -25.76 -20.00
C SER A 268 -43.61 -25.10 -18.70
N LEU A 269 -43.77 -25.89 -17.63
CA LEU A 269 -44.14 -25.40 -16.30
C LEU A 269 -43.04 -24.49 -15.72
N GLY A 270 -41.78 -24.95 -15.75
CA GLY A 270 -40.64 -24.16 -15.27
C GLY A 270 -40.48 -22.84 -16.02
N ALA A 271 -40.60 -22.85 -17.36
CA ALA A 271 -40.53 -21.63 -18.16
C ALA A 271 -41.71 -20.67 -17.91
N THR A 272 -42.90 -21.20 -17.61
CA THR A 272 -44.08 -20.38 -17.27
C THR A 272 -43.91 -19.66 -15.94
N HIS A 273 -43.46 -20.37 -14.91
CA HIS A 273 -43.29 -19.79 -13.58
C HIS A 273 -42.18 -18.74 -13.57
N LEU A 274 -41.01 -19.04 -14.13
CA LEU A 274 -39.86 -18.12 -14.16
C LEU A 274 -40.17 -16.82 -14.91
N LEU A 275 -40.81 -16.91 -16.09
CA LEU A 275 -41.18 -15.71 -16.83
C LEU A 275 -42.25 -14.89 -16.10
N GLY A 276 -43.19 -15.55 -15.42
CA GLY A 276 -44.23 -14.89 -14.63
C GLY A 276 -43.67 -14.11 -13.43
N SER A 277 -42.76 -14.70 -12.67
CA SER A 277 -42.17 -14.04 -11.49
C SER A 277 -41.25 -12.87 -11.86
N ILE A 278 -40.49 -12.96 -12.96
CA ILE A 278 -39.68 -11.81 -13.43
C ILE A 278 -40.56 -10.66 -13.91
N GLN A 279 -41.65 -10.95 -14.64
CA GLN A 279 -42.58 -9.92 -15.12
C GLN A 279 -43.24 -9.17 -13.97
N GLU A 280 -43.66 -9.89 -12.92
CA GLU A 280 -44.26 -9.31 -11.71
C GLU A 280 -43.27 -8.36 -10.99
N LEU A 281 -42.03 -8.79 -10.80
CA LEU A 281 -40.98 -7.94 -10.22
C LEU A 281 -40.70 -6.69 -11.08
N THR A 282 -40.67 -6.85 -12.40
CA THR A 282 -40.40 -5.76 -13.35
C THR A 282 -41.51 -4.72 -13.34
N GLU A 283 -42.76 -5.14 -13.25
CA GLU A 283 -43.89 -4.22 -13.21
C GLU A 283 -43.93 -3.41 -11.90
N LEU A 284 -43.72 -4.07 -10.76
CA LEU A 284 -43.64 -3.40 -9.46
C LEU A 284 -42.48 -2.41 -9.41
N ALA A 285 -41.33 -2.82 -9.94
CA ALA A 285 -40.18 -1.93 -10.11
C ALA A 285 -40.52 -0.73 -11.01
N ARG A 286 -41.30 -0.91 -12.07
CA ARG A 286 -41.66 0.19 -12.98
C ARG A 286 -42.62 1.20 -12.33
N GLU A 287 -43.61 0.73 -11.58
CA GLU A 287 -44.65 1.57 -10.94
C GLU A 287 -44.12 2.40 -9.77
N SER A 288 -43.03 1.92 -9.18
CA SER A 288 -42.43 2.47 -7.98
C SER A 288 -41.39 3.56 -8.21
N ILE A 289 -40.98 3.83 -9.44
CA ILE A 289 -39.95 4.82 -9.77
C ILE A 289 -40.57 6.22 -9.85
N VAL A 290 -40.01 7.17 -9.10
CA VAL A 290 -40.32 8.60 -9.28
C VAL A 290 -39.75 9.07 -10.61
N ARG A 291 -40.58 9.65 -11.47
CA ARG A 291 -40.11 10.12 -12.78
C ARG A 291 -39.27 11.39 -12.64
N THR A 292 -38.15 11.44 -13.36
CA THR A 292 -37.18 12.55 -13.27
C THR A 292 -37.78 13.92 -13.62
N ASP A 293 -38.77 13.98 -14.50
CA ASP A 293 -39.48 15.21 -14.86
C ASP A 293 -40.35 15.77 -13.73
N GLU A 294 -41.01 14.91 -12.94
CA GLU A 294 -41.81 15.30 -11.77
C GLU A 294 -40.92 15.91 -10.66
N VAL A 295 -39.70 15.37 -10.54
CA VAL A 295 -38.69 15.81 -9.57
C VAL A 295 -38.15 17.20 -9.90
N LEU A 296 -37.78 17.42 -11.16
CA LEU A 296 -37.15 18.65 -11.61
C LEU A 296 -38.15 19.81 -11.69
N GLY A 297 -39.44 19.52 -11.89
CA GLY A 297 -40.51 20.52 -11.92
C GLY A 297 -40.95 21.04 -10.56
N ASN A 298 -40.53 20.41 -9.45
CA ASN A 298 -41.03 20.75 -8.13
C ASN A 298 -40.38 22.03 -7.56
N LYS A 299 -41.15 23.11 -7.49
CA LYS A 299 -40.75 24.42 -6.91
C LYS A 299 -40.62 24.41 -5.38
N ASN A 300 -41.20 23.42 -4.71
CA ASN A 300 -41.17 23.28 -3.25
C ASN A 300 -40.28 22.08 -2.87
N PRO A 301 -39.07 22.32 -2.34
CA PRO A 301 -37.97 21.37 -2.35
C PRO A 301 -38.08 20.17 -1.39
N THR A 302 -39.25 19.81 -0.88
CA THR A 302 -39.40 18.61 -0.05
C THR A 302 -39.04 17.35 -0.83
N PRO A 303 -38.41 16.34 -0.20
CA PRO A 303 -38.15 15.05 -0.84
C PRO A 303 -39.44 14.48 -1.42
N VAL A 304 -39.51 14.34 -2.75
CA VAL A 304 -40.65 13.71 -3.42
C VAL A 304 -40.44 12.21 -3.33
N MET A 305 -41.42 11.52 -2.76
CA MET A 305 -41.46 10.07 -2.63
C MET A 305 -42.43 9.50 -3.67
N PRO A 306 -42.27 8.25 -4.12
CA PRO A 306 -43.33 7.57 -4.86
C PRO A 306 -44.63 7.63 -4.07
N ALA A 307 -45.76 7.73 -4.77
CA ALA A 307 -47.07 7.77 -4.11
C ALA A 307 -47.32 6.51 -3.27
N ASP A 308 -46.89 5.35 -3.77
CA ASP A 308 -47.02 4.04 -3.12
C ASP A 308 -45.64 3.34 -3.05
N PRO A 309 -44.79 3.69 -2.07
CA PRO A 309 -43.45 3.14 -1.99
C PRO A 309 -43.48 1.71 -1.41
N LEU A 310 -42.90 0.76 -2.14
CA LEU A 310 -42.79 -0.63 -1.72
C LEU A 310 -41.97 -0.79 -0.45
N SER A 311 -42.49 -1.60 0.46
CA SER A 311 -41.78 -2.06 1.65
C SER A 311 -41.02 -3.36 1.40
N THR A 312 -39.98 -3.60 2.19
CA THR A 312 -39.23 -4.86 2.24
C THR A 312 -40.16 -6.07 2.42
N LYS A 313 -41.21 -5.90 3.23
CA LYS A 313 -42.20 -6.95 3.53
C LYS A 313 -43.05 -7.35 2.31
N GLU A 314 -43.29 -6.44 1.38
CA GLU A 314 -44.06 -6.71 0.16
C GLU A 314 -43.18 -7.32 -0.93
N LEU A 315 -41.92 -6.88 -1.03
CA LEU A 315 -40.99 -7.32 -2.07
C LEU A 315 -40.38 -8.69 -1.80
N GLU A 316 -40.05 -8.99 -0.54
CA GLU A 316 -39.30 -10.19 -0.19
C GLU A 316 -39.97 -11.51 -0.64
N PRO A 317 -41.30 -11.73 -0.47
CA PRO A 317 -41.95 -12.93 -0.98
C PRO A 317 -41.85 -13.10 -2.50
N LEU A 318 -41.86 -11.98 -3.23
CA LEU A 318 -41.80 -11.97 -4.70
C LEU A 318 -40.38 -12.26 -5.18
N VAL A 319 -39.37 -11.66 -4.54
CA VAL A 319 -37.95 -11.95 -4.81
C VAL A 319 -37.62 -13.40 -4.49
N LYS A 320 -38.14 -13.92 -3.37
CA LYS A 320 -38.01 -15.33 -2.99
C LYS A 320 -38.61 -16.25 -4.06
N ARG A 321 -39.83 -15.97 -4.51
CA ARG A 321 -40.50 -16.73 -5.56
C ARG A 321 -39.69 -16.75 -6.86
N PHE A 322 -39.21 -15.59 -7.30
CA PHE A 322 -38.34 -15.50 -8.48
C PHE A 322 -37.09 -16.39 -8.36
N ARG A 323 -36.41 -16.34 -7.21
CA ARG A 323 -35.24 -17.19 -6.95
C ARG A 323 -35.59 -18.68 -6.98
N GLU A 324 -36.70 -19.07 -6.36
CA GLU A 324 -37.18 -20.47 -6.34
C GLU A 324 -37.56 -20.96 -7.74
N ASP A 325 -38.21 -20.13 -8.56
CA ASP A 325 -38.57 -20.45 -9.93
C ASP A 325 -37.33 -20.60 -10.83
N ALA A 326 -36.30 -19.77 -10.63
CA ALA A 326 -35.02 -19.89 -11.35
C ALA A 326 -34.30 -21.20 -11.00
N ALA A 327 -34.16 -21.51 -9.70
CA ALA A 327 -33.56 -22.76 -9.23
C ALA A 327 -34.36 -24.00 -9.66
N ALA A 328 -35.70 -23.91 -9.73
CA ALA A 328 -36.54 -24.98 -10.26
C ALA A 328 -36.29 -25.19 -11.76
N MET A 329 -36.21 -24.12 -12.55
CA MET A 329 -35.93 -24.20 -13.99
C MET A 329 -34.54 -24.78 -14.27
N GLU A 330 -33.53 -24.43 -13.47
CA GLU A 330 -32.19 -25.00 -13.57
C GLU A 330 -32.22 -26.52 -13.41
N ARG A 331 -32.80 -27.02 -12.31
CA ARG A 331 -32.89 -28.46 -12.04
C ARG A 331 -33.56 -29.23 -13.18
N VAL A 332 -34.65 -28.68 -13.72
CA VAL A 332 -35.34 -29.28 -14.87
C VAL A 332 -34.42 -29.31 -16.10
N LEU A 333 -33.70 -28.21 -16.41
CA LEU A 333 -32.78 -28.16 -17.55
C LEU A 333 -31.62 -29.16 -17.40
N GLU A 334 -31.08 -29.33 -16.20
CA GLU A 334 -30.01 -30.30 -15.92
C GLU A 334 -30.47 -31.74 -16.11
N GLU A 335 -31.63 -32.10 -15.55
CA GLU A 335 -32.21 -33.43 -15.67
C GLU A 335 -32.47 -33.78 -17.15
N GLN A 336 -33.02 -32.83 -17.91
CA GLN A 336 -33.27 -33.01 -19.34
C GLN A 336 -31.97 -33.11 -20.15
N ARG A 337 -30.97 -32.26 -19.86
CA ARG A 337 -29.63 -32.34 -20.47
C ARG A 337 -29.00 -33.71 -20.22
N ASP A 338 -29.08 -34.23 -18.99
CA ASP A 338 -28.48 -35.52 -18.62
C ASP A 338 -29.22 -36.69 -19.28
N THR A 339 -30.53 -36.57 -19.44
CA THR A 339 -31.34 -37.53 -20.22
C THR A 339 -30.91 -37.54 -21.69
N VAL A 340 -30.72 -36.35 -22.29
CA VAL A 340 -30.22 -36.19 -23.67
C VAL A 340 -28.81 -36.77 -23.82
N ASN A 341 -27.91 -36.51 -22.86
CA ASN A 341 -26.54 -37.05 -22.85
C ASN A 341 -26.48 -38.58 -22.76
N LYS A 342 -27.48 -39.20 -22.12
CA LYS A 342 -27.58 -40.66 -21.98
C LYS A 342 -28.40 -41.34 -23.08
N SER A 343 -29.05 -40.55 -23.94
CA SER A 343 -29.93 -41.07 -24.99
C SER A 343 -29.12 -41.76 -26.09
N THR A 344 -29.52 -42.99 -26.42
CA THR A 344 -28.97 -43.77 -27.54
C THR A 344 -29.76 -43.60 -28.84
N THR A 345 -30.86 -42.84 -28.81
CA THR A 345 -31.79 -42.70 -29.94
C THR A 345 -31.55 -41.44 -30.78
N LEU A 346 -30.75 -40.49 -30.30
CA LEU A 346 -30.41 -39.26 -31.02
C LEU A 346 -29.25 -39.49 -31.99
N SER A 347 -29.32 -38.92 -33.19
CA SER A 347 -28.16 -38.89 -34.09
C SER A 347 -27.08 -37.92 -33.58
N GLU A 348 -25.82 -38.15 -33.96
CA GLU A 348 -24.69 -37.30 -33.57
C GLU A 348 -24.89 -35.82 -33.96
N ARG A 349 -25.56 -35.58 -35.10
CA ARG A 349 -25.90 -34.23 -35.57
C ARG A 349 -26.97 -33.57 -34.71
N GLU A 350 -27.99 -34.30 -34.28
CA GLU A 350 -29.05 -33.79 -33.39
C GLU A 350 -28.48 -33.48 -32.01
N TYR A 351 -27.67 -34.38 -31.47
CA TYR A 351 -26.98 -34.20 -30.20
C TYR A 351 -26.10 -32.95 -30.20
N ASN A 352 -25.26 -32.77 -31.24
CA ASN A 352 -24.37 -31.61 -31.36
C ASN A 352 -25.11 -30.29 -31.58
N ASN A 353 -26.37 -30.30 -32.04
CA ASN A 353 -27.20 -29.11 -32.17
C ASN A 353 -27.92 -28.74 -30.87
N ILE A 354 -28.34 -29.74 -30.07
CA ILE A 354 -29.13 -29.55 -28.85
C ILE A 354 -28.23 -29.21 -27.65
N LYS A 355 -27.04 -29.82 -27.57
CA LYS A 355 -26.13 -29.65 -26.44
C LYS A 355 -25.73 -28.19 -26.16
N PRO A 356 -25.33 -27.37 -27.16
CA PRO A 356 -24.98 -25.96 -26.92
C PRO A 356 -26.15 -25.13 -26.39
N MET A 357 -27.39 -25.47 -26.77
CA MET A 357 -28.60 -24.79 -26.31
C MET A 357 -28.82 -25.00 -24.81
N PHE A 358 -28.80 -26.26 -24.33
CA PHE A 358 -28.90 -26.54 -22.89
C PHE A 358 -27.77 -25.89 -22.09
N GLN A 359 -26.53 -25.91 -22.62
CA GLN A 359 -25.40 -25.26 -21.96
C GLN A 359 -25.61 -23.74 -21.83
N SER A 360 -26.06 -23.08 -22.90
CA SER A 360 -26.34 -21.64 -22.89
C SER A 360 -27.50 -21.29 -21.93
N MET A 361 -28.60 -22.05 -21.97
CA MET A 361 -29.73 -21.81 -21.06
C MET A 361 -29.35 -22.00 -19.60
N LEU A 362 -28.58 -23.05 -19.28
CA LEU A 362 -28.12 -23.29 -17.92
C LEU A 362 -27.25 -22.16 -17.39
N VAL A 363 -26.35 -21.60 -18.21
CA VAL A 363 -25.53 -20.44 -17.80
C VAL A 363 -26.43 -19.25 -17.47
N TYR A 364 -27.39 -18.91 -18.33
CA TYR A 364 -28.26 -17.75 -18.09
C TYR A 364 -29.25 -17.96 -16.94
N VAL A 365 -29.81 -19.17 -16.77
CA VAL A 365 -30.71 -19.46 -15.65
C VAL A 365 -29.95 -19.45 -14.32
N ARG A 366 -28.72 -19.97 -14.25
CA ARG A 366 -27.84 -19.83 -13.08
C ARG A 366 -27.52 -18.38 -12.77
N GLN A 367 -27.30 -17.55 -13.80
CA GLN A 367 -27.14 -16.10 -13.61
C GLN A 367 -28.41 -15.45 -13.04
N LEU A 368 -29.61 -15.87 -13.48
CA LEU A 368 -30.86 -15.37 -12.91
C LEU A 368 -31.07 -15.84 -11.46
N GLU A 369 -30.72 -17.08 -11.13
CA GLU A 369 -30.75 -17.57 -9.74
C GLU A 369 -29.84 -16.73 -8.85
N HIS A 370 -28.61 -16.47 -9.32
CA HIS A 370 -27.65 -15.59 -8.68
C HIS A 370 -28.19 -14.17 -8.50
N ILE A 371 -28.78 -13.56 -9.55
CA ILE A 371 -29.41 -12.24 -9.46
C ILE A 371 -30.59 -12.25 -8.47
N GLY A 372 -31.36 -13.34 -8.38
CA GLY A 372 -32.42 -13.50 -7.38
C GLY A 372 -31.89 -13.46 -5.94
N LEU A 373 -30.77 -14.13 -5.67
CA LEU A 373 -30.09 -14.04 -4.37
C LEU A 373 -29.59 -12.61 -4.09
N GLU A 374 -28.93 -11.98 -5.06
CA GLU A 374 -28.42 -10.61 -4.95
C GLU A 374 -29.54 -9.59 -4.76
N THR A 375 -30.68 -9.77 -5.42
CA THR A 375 -31.87 -8.95 -5.25
C THR A 375 -32.41 -9.07 -3.82
N ASN A 376 -32.39 -10.28 -3.25
CA ASN A 376 -32.87 -10.50 -1.88
C ASN A 376 -31.94 -9.84 -0.85
N LEU A 377 -30.62 -9.94 -1.04
CA LEU A 377 -29.64 -9.22 -0.23
C LEU A 377 -29.78 -7.69 -0.39
N ALA A 378 -30.05 -7.20 -1.61
CA ALA A 378 -30.22 -5.78 -1.90
C ALA A 378 -31.38 -5.12 -1.11
N LEU A 379 -32.34 -5.90 -0.61
CA LEU A 379 -33.40 -5.41 0.27
C LEU A 379 -32.88 -4.98 1.65
N TYR A 380 -31.78 -5.57 2.12
CA TYR A 380 -31.22 -5.34 3.46
C TYR A 380 -29.87 -4.64 3.46
N GLU A 381 -29.15 -4.68 2.34
CA GLU A 381 -27.79 -4.14 2.20
C GLU A 381 -27.49 -3.66 0.77
N ASN A 382 -26.23 -3.28 0.50
CA ASN A 382 -25.80 -2.81 -0.81
C ASN A 382 -24.87 -3.81 -1.52
N PRO A 383 -25.35 -4.72 -2.38
CA PRO A 383 -24.43 -5.54 -3.17
C PRO A 383 -23.73 -4.75 -4.29
N GLN A 384 -24.30 -3.63 -4.76
CA GLN A 384 -23.89 -2.90 -5.96
C GLN A 384 -23.45 -1.43 -5.69
N THR A 385 -22.15 -1.19 -5.61
CA THR A 385 -21.59 0.14 -5.92
C THR A 385 -20.16 0.02 -6.44
N ALA A 386 -20.01 -0.35 -7.71
CA ALA A 386 -18.67 -0.52 -8.30
C ALA A 386 -18.58 -0.55 -9.85
N ALA A 387 -19.66 -0.31 -10.61
CA ALA A 387 -19.53 -0.32 -12.07
C ALA A 387 -18.63 0.82 -12.60
N THR A 388 -18.50 1.94 -11.88
CA THR A 388 -17.67 3.08 -12.31
C THR A 388 -16.84 3.78 -11.22
N MET A 389 -17.00 3.47 -9.93
CA MET A 389 -16.24 4.12 -8.85
C MET A 389 -15.79 3.10 -7.79
N ASP A 390 -14.50 3.14 -7.47
CA ASP A 390 -13.73 2.29 -6.53
C ASP A 390 -14.42 0.99 -6.09
N ARG A 391 -13.95 -0.13 -6.63
CA ARG A 391 -14.64 -1.43 -6.77
C ARG A 391 -15.07 -2.18 -5.49
N VAL A 392 -15.33 -1.53 -4.34
CA VAL A 392 -15.77 -2.22 -3.12
C VAL A 392 -16.67 -1.32 -2.25
N GLY A 393 -17.87 -1.79 -1.91
CA GLY A 393 -18.92 -1.02 -1.19
C GLY A 393 -18.51 -0.53 0.21
N ASN A 394 -19.17 0.53 0.70
CA ASN A 394 -18.80 1.24 1.94
C ASN A 394 -19.71 0.94 3.13
N TYR A 395 -20.63 0.00 3.04
CA TYR A 395 -21.52 -0.41 4.14
C TYR A 395 -20.81 -1.37 5.11
N LEU A 396 -21.45 -1.60 6.26
CA LEU A 396 -20.83 -2.25 7.38
C LEU A 396 -20.94 -3.79 7.31
N GLN A 397 -20.01 -4.44 6.64
CA GLN A 397 -19.96 -5.91 6.45
C GLN A 397 -19.24 -6.60 7.61
N ILE A 398 -19.95 -7.43 8.38
CA ILE A 398 -19.47 -7.91 9.68
C ILE A 398 -19.57 -9.43 9.88
N VAL A 399 -20.27 -10.17 9.03
CA VAL A 399 -20.41 -11.63 9.21
C VAL A 399 -20.11 -12.31 7.88
N PRO A 400 -19.34 -13.41 7.82
CA PRO A 400 -19.10 -14.09 6.55
C PRO A 400 -20.40 -14.60 5.93
N ALA A 401 -20.58 -14.39 4.62
CA ALA A 401 -21.74 -14.86 3.90
C ALA A 401 -21.56 -16.33 3.48
N LEU A 402 -22.65 -17.09 3.50
CA LEU A 402 -22.76 -18.46 2.96
C LEU A 402 -23.03 -18.48 1.46
N ASN A 403 -22.52 -17.49 0.71
CA ASN A 403 -22.70 -17.40 -0.74
C ASN A 403 -21.61 -18.18 -1.47
N PRO A 404 -21.91 -19.36 -2.08
CA PRO A 404 -20.91 -20.17 -2.75
C PRO A 404 -20.36 -19.49 -4.01
N TYR A 405 -21.18 -18.72 -4.72
CA TYR A 405 -20.77 -18.05 -5.96
C TYR A 405 -19.70 -16.98 -5.72
N ALA A 406 -19.82 -16.21 -4.63
CA ALA A 406 -18.83 -15.21 -4.19
C ALA A 406 -17.44 -15.81 -3.88
N LEU A 407 -17.38 -17.11 -3.59
CA LEU A 407 -16.21 -17.81 -3.10
C LEU A 407 -15.67 -18.85 -4.10
N SER A 408 -16.28 -18.90 -5.29
CA SER A 408 -15.85 -19.78 -6.38
C SER A 408 -14.50 -19.35 -6.97
N LYS A 409 -13.78 -20.33 -7.51
CA LYS A 409 -12.51 -20.16 -8.23
C LYS A 409 -12.73 -19.54 -9.61
N SER A 410 -13.85 -19.86 -10.26
CA SER A 410 -14.23 -19.33 -11.57
C SER A 410 -14.91 -17.95 -11.54
N ARG A 411 -15.00 -17.30 -10.38
CA ARG A 411 -15.73 -16.02 -10.28
C ARG A 411 -15.18 -14.95 -11.23
N ASN A 412 -16.09 -14.21 -11.83
CA ASN A 412 -15.80 -13.05 -12.65
C ASN A 412 -15.74 -11.78 -11.78
N PRO A 413 -14.88 -10.79 -12.09
CA PRO A 413 -14.99 -9.45 -11.53
C PRO A 413 -16.36 -8.77 -11.67
N SER A 414 -17.23 -9.25 -12.57
CA SER A 414 -18.63 -8.83 -12.69
C SER A 414 -19.59 -9.61 -11.79
N ASP A 415 -19.15 -10.67 -11.11
CA ASP A 415 -19.99 -11.39 -10.16
C ASP A 415 -20.17 -10.49 -8.93
N LEU A 416 -21.39 -9.96 -8.81
CA LEU A 416 -21.73 -8.88 -7.89
C LEU A 416 -21.85 -9.32 -6.41
N ALA A 417 -21.65 -10.60 -6.14
CA ALA A 417 -21.83 -11.18 -4.82
C ALA A 417 -20.72 -10.84 -3.83
N GLN A 418 -21.13 -10.29 -2.69
CA GLN A 418 -20.28 -10.01 -1.54
C GLN A 418 -19.99 -11.27 -0.71
N PRO A 419 -18.74 -11.49 -0.27
CA PRO A 419 -18.39 -12.65 0.57
C PRO A 419 -18.80 -12.52 2.04
N TRP A 420 -19.42 -11.39 2.44
CA TRP A 420 -19.76 -11.03 3.81
C TRP A 420 -21.14 -10.35 3.86
N LEU A 421 -21.93 -10.65 4.88
CA LEU A 421 -23.18 -9.97 5.22
C LEU A 421 -22.93 -8.69 6.01
N GLY A 422 -23.74 -7.68 5.72
CA GLY A 422 -23.90 -6.43 6.44
C GLY A 422 -24.56 -6.59 7.82
N LEU A 423 -24.25 -5.67 8.72
CA LEU A 423 -24.87 -5.61 10.06
C LEU A 423 -26.39 -5.50 9.96
N THR A 424 -26.90 -4.71 9.02
CA THR A 424 -28.34 -4.55 8.79
C THR A 424 -29.03 -5.86 8.40
N THR A 425 -28.40 -6.67 7.56
CA THR A 425 -28.92 -7.99 7.16
C THR A 425 -28.96 -8.94 8.35
N VAL A 426 -27.92 -8.97 9.19
CA VAL A 426 -27.92 -9.79 10.42
C VAL A 426 -29.04 -9.34 11.37
N LEU A 427 -29.21 -8.03 11.56
CA LEU A 427 -30.20 -7.48 12.49
C LEU A 427 -31.64 -7.59 12.01
N TYR A 428 -31.90 -7.41 10.72
CA TYR A 428 -33.25 -7.20 10.19
C TYR A 428 -33.65 -8.14 9.05
N GLY A 429 -32.72 -8.94 8.51
CA GLY A 429 -33.00 -9.94 7.47
C GLY A 429 -34.07 -10.94 7.89
N SER A 430 -34.85 -11.46 6.95
CA SER A 430 -35.83 -12.49 7.27
C SER A 430 -35.19 -13.79 7.75
N GLU A 431 -35.98 -14.60 8.45
CA GLU A 431 -35.58 -15.95 8.82
C GLU A 431 -35.36 -16.85 7.60
N ASP A 432 -36.08 -16.60 6.49
CA ASP A 432 -35.90 -17.34 5.24
C ASP A 432 -34.56 -17.03 4.56
N LEU A 433 -34.15 -15.75 4.53
CA LEU A 433 -32.85 -15.34 3.99
C LEU A 433 -31.71 -15.89 4.82
N LEU A 434 -31.88 -15.90 6.15
CA LEU A 434 -30.86 -16.33 7.11
C LEU A 434 -30.99 -17.79 7.56
N GLN A 435 -31.91 -18.56 6.98
CA GLN A 435 -32.16 -19.96 7.33
C GLN A 435 -30.88 -20.83 7.32
N PRO A 436 -29.92 -20.66 6.38
CA PRO A 436 -28.70 -21.45 6.37
C PRO A 436 -27.73 -21.14 7.53
N TYR A 437 -27.98 -20.09 8.30
CA TYR A 437 -27.15 -19.65 9.41
C TYR A 437 -27.66 -20.17 10.76
N ASN A 438 -26.83 -20.08 11.80
CA ASN A 438 -27.24 -20.41 13.15
C ASN A 438 -28.23 -19.37 13.71
N MET A 439 -29.53 -19.66 13.60
CA MET A 439 -30.60 -18.77 14.05
C MET A 439 -30.57 -18.45 15.56
N SER A 440 -30.04 -19.35 16.39
CA SER A 440 -29.89 -19.06 17.83
C SER A 440 -28.88 -17.95 18.07
N LEU A 441 -27.76 -17.94 17.34
CA LEU A 441 -26.75 -16.89 17.44
C LEU A 441 -27.24 -15.58 16.81
N ILE A 442 -27.94 -15.63 15.68
CA ILE A 442 -28.56 -14.43 15.08
C ILE A 442 -29.52 -13.75 16.06
N ASN A 443 -30.39 -14.52 16.71
CA ASN A 443 -31.34 -13.98 17.67
C ASN A 443 -30.66 -13.42 18.92
N ALA A 444 -29.53 -14.01 19.34
CA ALA A 444 -28.70 -13.46 20.42
C ALA A 444 -28.11 -12.09 20.04
N VAL A 445 -27.50 -11.99 18.85
CA VAL A 445 -26.96 -10.72 18.31
C VAL A 445 -28.05 -9.65 18.21
N ARG A 446 -29.24 -9.98 17.71
CA ARG A 446 -30.39 -9.06 17.65
C ARG A 446 -30.81 -8.55 19.03
N SER A 447 -30.91 -9.47 20.00
CA SER A 447 -31.27 -9.13 21.38
C SER A 447 -30.22 -8.22 22.03
N ASP A 448 -28.94 -8.53 21.85
CA ASP A 448 -27.86 -7.78 22.48
C ASP A 448 -27.63 -6.43 21.78
N TRP A 449 -27.87 -6.31 20.47
CA TRP A 449 -27.93 -5.01 19.77
C TRP A 449 -28.98 -4.07 20.37
N GLU A 450 -30.20 -4.56 20.62
CA GLU A 450 -31.26 -3.73 21.21
C GLU A 450 -30.92 -3.35 22.67
N LYS A 451 -30.24 -4.21 23.44
CA LYS A 451 -29.73 -3.84 24.78
C LYS A 451 -28.68 -2.75 24.72
N VAL A 452 -27.72 -2.85 23.78
CA VAL A 452 -26.71 -1.81 23.56
C VAL A 452 -27.39 -0.50 23.17
N ARG A 453 -28.36 -0.54 22.26
CA ARG A 453 -29.16 0.62 21.85
C ARG A 453 -29.86 1.28 23.04
N GLN A 454 -30.59 0.51 23.84
CA GLN A 454 -31.30 1.03 25.01
C GLN A 454 -30.34 1.62 26.05
N ALA A 455 -29.23 0.92 26.34
CA ALA A 455 -28.21 1.39 27.27
C ALA A 455 -27.54 2.68 26.79
N TYR A 456 -27.28 2.80 25.49
CA TYR A 456 -26.68 3.99 24.89
C TYR A 456 -27.63 5.21 24.92
N LEU A 457 -28.93 5.00 24.65
CA LEU A 457 -29.92 6.07 24.59
C LEU A 457 -30.44 6.54 25.96
N ALA A 458 -30.38 5.70 27.01
CA ALA A 458 -30.97 6.02 28.31
C ALA A 458 -30.33 7.21 29.06
N GLY A 459 -29.05 7.55 28.78
CA GLY A 459 -28.33 8.68 29.41
C GLY A 459 -28.06 8.55 30.93
N GLY A 460 -27.02 9.22 31.46
CA GLY A 460 -26.78 9.39 32.93
C GLY A 460 -25.45 8.90 33.51
N GLU A 461 -25.27 9.06 34.84
CA GLU A 461 -24.05 8.75 35.63
C GLU A 461 -23.69 7.25 35.70
N THR A 462 -24.59 6.35 35.29
CA THR A 462 -24.39 4.89 35.23
C THR A 462 -23.84 4.38 33.89
N LYS A 463 -23.43 5.29 32.99
CA LYS A 463 -22.89 5.04 31.63
C LYS A 463 -21.84 3.93 31.52
N GLY A 464 -20.98 3.76 32.53
CA GLY A 464 -19.73 3.01 32.37
C GLY A 464 -19.85 1.48 32.34
N SER A 465 -20.65 0.86 33.20
CA SER A 465 -20.68 -0.61 33.33
C SER A 465 -21.72 -1.26 32.42
N GLY A 466 -22.98 -0.81 32.46
CA GLY A 466 -24.08 -1.45 31.73
C GLY A 466 -23.93 -1.40 30.20
N LEU A 467 -23.47 -0.27 29.64
CA LEU A 467 -23.20 -0.15 28.21
C LEU A 467 -22.01 -1.00 27.78
N ARG A 468 -20.93 -1.00 28.57
CA ARG A 468 -19.73 -1.79 28.29
C ARG A 468 -20.02 -3.28 28.31
N ASP A 469 -20.76 -3.77 29.31
CA ASP A 469 -21.15 -5.18 29.42
C ASP A 469 -22.04 -5.61 28.24
N ALA A 470 -23.01 -4.76 27.87
CA ALA A 470 -23.87 -5.02 26.71
C ALA A 470 -23.05 -5.04 25.39
N MET A 471 -22.11 -4.11 25.21
CA MET A 471 -21.26 -4.03 24.02
C MET A 471 -20.31 -5.23 23.94
N GLN A 472 -19.72 -5.63 25.08
CA GLN A 472 -18.88 -6.82 25.15
C GLN A 472 -19.66 -8.06 24.73
N LYS A 473 -20.89 -8.22 25.24
CA LYS A 473 -21.71 -9.36 24.90
C LYS A 473 -22.12 -9.39 23.42
N LEU A 474 -22.52 -8.25 22.86
CA LEU A 474 -22.77 -8.11 21.42
C LEU A 474 -21.54 -8.51 20.60
N SER A 475 -20.36 -8.04 20.99
CA SER A 475 -19.10 -8.39 20.34
C SER A 475 -18.86 -9.91 20.41
N ASP A 476 -18.97 -10.52 21.59
CA ASP A 476 -18.76 -11.96 21.78
C ASP A 476 -19.68 -12.82 20.90
N ASP A 477 -20.98 -12.48 20.83
CA ASP A 477 -21.95 -13.23 20.04
C ASP A 477 -21.79 -13.00 18.53
N LEU A 478 -21.35 -11.81 18.10
CA LEU A 478 -20.91 -11.57 16.72
C LEU A 478 -19.70 -12.43 16.34
N HIS A 479 -18.71 -12.55 17.23
CA HIS A 479 -17.54 -13.37 16.97
C HIS A 479 -17.91 -14.85 16.87
N ARG A 480 -18.75 -15.37 17.77
CA ARG A 480 -19.26 -16.74 17.71
C ARG A 480 -20.01 -17.02 16.41
N LEU A 481 -20.84 -16.07 15.95
CA LEU A 481 -21.55 -16.19 14.67
C LEU A 481 -20.57 -16.22 13.49
N GLY A 482 -19.58 -15.32 13.47
CA GLY A 482 -18.56 -15.28 12.42
C GLY A 482 -17.72 -16.55 12.33
N GLU A 483 -17.29 -17.09 13.47
CA GLU A 483 -16.52 -18.35 13.55
C GLU A 483 -17.32 -19.56 13.08
N ALA A 484 -18.58 -19.67 13.50
CA ALA A 484 -19.47 -20.74 13.05
C ALA A 484 -19.60 -20.73 11.52
N ASN A 485 -19.80 -19.55 10.93
CA ASN A 485 -19.98 -19.41 9.49
C ASN A 485 -18.72 -19.77 8.69
N ASN A 486 -17.51 -19.55 9.20
CA ASN A 486 -16.29 -19.95 8.49
C ASN A 486 -16.27 -21.46 8.18
N THR A 487 -16.87 -22.28 9.04
CA THR A 487 -16.97 -23.73 8.84
C THR A 487 -18.06 -24.04 7.82
N GLU A 488 -19.26 -23.47 8.01
CA GLU A 488 -20.40 -23.70 7.13
C GLU A 488 -20.15 -23.28 5.67
N ARG A 489 -19.37 -22.22 5.46
CA ARG A 489 -19.00 -21.76 4.10
C ARG A 489 -18.32 -22.85 3.28
N LYS A 490 -17.45 -23.65 3.88
CA LYS A 490 -16.75 -24.73 3.18
C LYS A 490 -17.72 -25.84 2.81
N VAL A 491 -18.62 -26.19 3.73
CA VAL A 491 -19.66 -27.20 3.52
C VAL A 491 -20.56 -26.78 2.36
N VAL A 492 -21.12 -25.56 2.41
CA VAL A 492 -22.01 -25.04 1.37
C VAL A 492 -21.30 -24.97 0.01
N LEU A 493 -20.01 -24.59 -0.03
CA LEU A 493 -19.23 -24.55 -1.26
C LEU A 493 -19.00 -25.93 -1.87
N GLU A 494 -18.57 -26.89 -1.06
CA GLU A 494 -18.32 -28.26 -1.49
C GLU A 494 -19.62 -28.94 -1.96
N GLU A 495 -20.75 -28.66 -1.29
CA GLU A 495 -22.06 -29.18 -1.66
C GLU A 495 -22.63 -28.52 -2.93
N THR A 496 -22.42 -27.21 -3.13
CA THR A 496 -23.05 -26.47 -4.24
C THR A 496 -22.22 -26.49 -5.53
N LEU A 497 -20.91 -26.25 -5.45
CA LEU A 497 -20.03 -26.09 -6.62
C LEU A 497 -19.10 -27.29 -6.83
N GLY A 498 -18.94 -28.15 -5.82
CA GLY A 498 -17.99 -29.25 -5.82
C GLY A 498 -16.58 -28.85 -5.34
N PRO A 499 -15.74 -29.83 -4.96
CA PRO A 499 -14.46 -29.59 -4.29
C PRO A 499 -13.41 -28.88 -5.17
N ASP A 500 -13.50 -28.97 -6.50
CA ASP A 500 -12.52 -28.39 -7.43
C ASP A 500 -12.71 -26.88 -7.68
N GLU A 501 -13.89 -26.34 -7.36
CA GLU A 501 -14.25 -24.93 -7.52
C GLU A 501 -13.95 -24.07 -6.28
N VAL A 502 -13.38 -24.66 -5.23
CA VAL A 502 -13.07 -23.98 -3.97
C VAL A 502 -11.81 -23.12 -4.11
N ASP A 503 -11.95 -21.79 -4.01
CA ASP A 503 -10.81 -20.88 -3.89
C ASP A 503 -10.35 -20.78 -2.43
N SER A 504 -9.45 -21.71 -2.05
CA SER A 504 -8.85 -21.74 -0.71
C SER A 504 -8.14 -20.44 -0.32
N GLY A 505 -7.63 -19.67 -1.29
CA GLY A 505 -6.98 -18.38 -1.07
C GLY A 505 -7.99 -17.31 -0.66
N ILE A 506 -9.13 -17.21 -1.35
CA ILE A 506 -10.20 -16.26 -0.99
C ILE A 506 -10.86 -16.67 0.32
N LEU A 507 -11.12 -17.95 0.53
CA LEU A 507 -11.68 -18.44 1.80
C LEU A 507 -10.81 -18.05 2.99
N ALA A 508 -9.49 -18.25 2.89
CA ALA A 508 -8.56 -17.85 3.94
C ALA A 508 -8.50 -16.32 4.13
N TYR A 509 -8.57 -15.55 3.03
CA TYR A 509 -8.45 -14.10 3.07
C TYR A 509 -9.73 -13.38 3.53
N THR A 510 -10.89 -14.04 3.38
CA THR A 510 -12.21 -13.56 3.78
C THR A 510 -12.73 -14.30 5.02
N ALA A 511 -11.88 -15.02 5.75
CA ALA A 511 -12.26 -15.71 6.98
C ALA A 511 -12.46 -14.70 8.11
N TYR A 512 -13.48 -14.91 8.93
CA TYR A 512 -13.69 -14.12 10.14
C TYR A 512 -12.59 -14.42 11.17
N PRO A 513 -11.81 -13.42 11.62
CA PRO A 513 -10.80 -13.63 12.65
C PRO A 513 -11.42 -13.63 14.06
N PRO A 514 -10.98 -14.52 14.96
CA PRO A 514 -11.38 -14.54 16.38
C PRO A 514 -10.97 -13.29 17.19
N VAL A 515 -11.57 -13.11 18.37
CA VAL A 515 -11.26 -12.03 19.36
C VAL A 515 -9.78 -12.00 19.76
N ASP A 516 -9.10 -13.15 19.77
CA ASP A 516 -7.67 -13.25 20.10
C ASP A 516 -6.75 -13.20 18.86
N SER A 517 -7.30 -12.83 17.70
CA SER A 517 -6.49 -12.63 16.50
C SER A 517 -5.56 -11.44 16.70
N TYR A 518 -4.28 -11.74 16.92
CA TYR A 518 -3.23 -10.73 17.07
C TYR A 518 -3.15 -9.76 15.87
N ARG A 519 -3.70 -10.10 14.70
CA ARG A 519 -3.72 -9.24 13.50
C ARG A 519 -4.63 -8.01 13.68
N ILE A 520 -5.84 -8.22 14.22
CA ILE A 520 -6.84 -7.16 14.40
C ILE A 520 -6.34 -6.14 15.43
N ALA A 521 -5.96 -6.62 16.62
CA ALA A 521 -5.37 -5.78 17.66
C ALA A 521 -4.07 -5.08 17.19
N THR A 522 -3.24 -5.76 16.39
CA THR A 522 -2.03 -5.14 15.83
C THR A 522 -2.36 -4.04 14.82
N GLU A 523 -3.41 -4.17 14.02
CA GLU A 523 -3.83 -3.10 13.09
C GLU A 523 -4.37 -1.89 13.85
N VAL A 524 -5.22 -2.09 14.87
CA VAL A 524 -5.69 -1.00 15.74
C VAL A 524 -4.50 -0.29 16.39
N ARG A 525 -3.56 -1.05 16.95
CA ARG A 525 -2.31 -0.51 17.54
C ARG A 525 -1.44 0.22 16.50
N TYR A 526 -1.26 -0.34 15.31
CA TYR A 526 -0.46 0.27 14.25
C TYR A 526 -1.02 1.64 13.87
N ASN A 527 -2.34 1.72 13.69
CA ASN A 527 -2.97 2.95 13.26
C ASN A 527 -3.10 3.99 14.38
N THR A 528 -3.22 3.57 15.65
CA THR A 528 -3.23 4.50 16.81
C THR A 528 -1.83 5.03 17.12
N LEU A 529 -0.79 4.20 16.99
CA LEU A 529 0.60 4.61 17.22
C LEU A 529 1.20 5.45 16.09
N ASP A 530 0.73 5.31 14.86
CA ASP A 530 1.30 5.94 13.65
C ASP A 530 2.85 5.93 13.64
N PRO A 531 3.47 4.74 13.55
CA PRO A 531 4.90 4.57 13.85
C PRO A 531 5.80 5.45 12.98
N PHE A 532 5.44 5.71 11.72
CA PHE A 532 6.25 6.50 10.80
C PHE A 532 6.20 8.01 11.09
N MET A 533 5.14 8.49 11.75
CA MET A 533 5.10 9.84 12.32
C MET A 533 6.19 10.02 13.39
N TYR A 534 6.35 9.05 14.30
CA TYR A 534 7.40 9.13 15.31
C TYR A 534 8.80 8.85 14.74
N ALA A 535 8.90 7.98 13.73
CA ALA A 535 10.16 7.70 13.06
C ALA A 535 10.81 8.96 12.48
N TRP A 536 10.03 9.85 11.84
CA TRP A 536 10.60 11.09 11.31
C TRP A 536 11.06 12.06 12.41
N ILE A 537 10.38 12.09 13.57
CA ILE A 537 10.82 12.88 14.73
C ILE A 537 12.18 12.38 15.22
N PHE A 538 12.37 11.06 15.34
CA PHE A 538 13.66 10.50 15.74
C PHE A 538 14.75 10.78 14.72
N THR A 539 14.49 10.63 13.41
CA THR A 539 15.49 10.97 12.38
C THR A 539 15.77 12.47 12.32
N PHE A 540 14.79 13.33 12.65
CA PHE A 540 15.00 14.76 12.73
C PHE A 540 15.94 15.13 13.87
N ILE A 541 15.74 14.56 15.06
CA ILE A 541 16.66 14.71 16.19
C ILE A 541 18.05 14.17 15.82
N ALA A 542 18.13 13.05 15.10
CA ALA A 542 19.39 12.51 14.61
C ALA A 542 20.10 13.47 13.64
N THR A 543 19.34 14.13 12.76
CA THR A 543 19.84 15.14 11.82
C THR A 543 20.44 16.33 12.56
N LEU A 544 19.73 16.84 13.58
CA LEU A 544 20.24 17.90 14.45
C LEU A 544 21.50 17.46 15.21
N GLY A 545 21.52 16.23 15.73
CA GLY A 545 22.68 15.65 16.42
C GLY A 545 23.91 15.60 15.52
N PHE A 546 23.80 15.08 14.29
CA PHE A 546 24.92 15.05 13.34
C PHE A 546 25.30 16.44 12.83
N GLY A 547 24.35 17.36 12.63
CA GLY A 547 24.63 18.73 12.25
C GLY A 547 25.40 19.51 13.32
N LEU A 548 25.01 19.34 14.59
CA LEU A 548 25.69 19.96 15.73
C LEU A 548 26.99 19.25 16.12
N ALA A 549 27.25 18.04 15.61
CA ALA A 549 28.50 17.32 15.84
C ALA A 549 29.72 18.04 15.23
N PHE A 550 29.52 18.97 14.29
CA PHE A 550 30.57 19.84 13.75
C PHE A 550 30.90 21.05 14.65
N THR A 551 30.22 21.22 15.78
CA THR A 551 30.41 22.33 16.73
C THR A 551 31.25 21.91 17.95
N GLY A 552 31.41 22.80 18.94
CA GLY A 552 32.20 22.56 20.17
C GLY A 552 31.73 21.37 21.03
N MET A 553 30.52 20.83 20.80
CA MET A 553 29.97 19.65 21.51
C MET A 553 30.12 18.34 20.70
N ARG A 554 31.20 18.22 19.92
CA ARG A 554 31.50 17.15 18.96
C ARG A 554 31.06 15.75 19.39
N LYS A 555 31.61 15.22 20.50
CA LYS A 555 31.39 13.84 20.95
C LYS A 555 29.96 13.57 21.38
N ALA A 556 29.38 14.48 22.17
CA ALA A 556 28.02 14.32 22.69
C ALA A 556 26.99 14.32 21.55
N MET A 557 27.06 15.32 20.67
CA MET A 557 26.10 15.47 19.58
C MET A 557 26.22 14.36 18.52
N PHE A 558 27.44 13.87 18.25
CA PHE A 558 27.66 12.70 17.41
C PHE A 558 26.92 11.46 17.93
N TRP A 559 27.10 11.13 19.22
CA TRP A 559 26.45 9.95 19.81
C TRP A 559 24.94 10.14 19.97
N THR A 560 24.46 11.37 20.20
CA THR A 560 23.03 11.68 20.10
C THR A 560 22.50 11.36 18.70
N GLY A 561 23.21 11.81 17.65
CA GLY A 561 22.88 11.50 16.25
C GLY A 561 22.78 9.99 16.00
N VAL A 562 23.79 9.23 16.40
CA VAL A 562 23.82 7.76 16.27
C VAL A 562 22.67 7.09 17.02
N THR A 563 22.43 7.51 18.27
CA THR A 563 21.40 6.92 19.13
C THR A 563 20.01 7.12 18.55
N PHE A 564 19.67 8.34 18.17
CA PHE A 564 18.35 8.63 17.61
C PHE A 564 18.17 8.06 16.20
N LEU A 565 19.24 7.95 15.39
CA LEU A 565 19.18 7.25 14.12
C LEU A 565 18.88 5.76 14.33
N LEU A 566 19.51 5.12 15.31
CA LEU A 566 19.25 3.73 15.68
C LEU A 566 17.82 3.53 16.20
N ILE A 567 17.35 4.43 17.09
CA ILE A 567 15.95 4.41 17.57
C ILE A 567 14.99 4.54 16.38
N GLY A 568 15.24 5.48 15.46
CA GLY A 568 14.43 5.66 14.25
C GLY A 568 14.39 4.41 13.37
N ILE A 569 15.52 3.71 13.20
CA ILE A 569 15.59 2.44 12.46
C ILE A 569 14.78 1.36 13.17
N VAL A 570 15.01 1.15 14.48
CA VAL A 570 14.31 0.13 15.28
C VAL A 570 12.81 0.38 15.31
N TRP A 571 12.39 1.64 15.49
CA TRP A 571 11.00 2.05 15.50
C TRP A 571 10.32 1.85 14.14
N SER A 572 11.01 2.19 13.05
CA SER A 572 10.52 1.92 11.69
C SER A 572 10.42 0.41 11.43
N THR A 573 11.39 -0.39 11.89
CA THR A 573 11.34 -1.86 11.83
C THR A 573 10.15 -2.41 12.61
N TYR A 574 9.83 -1.85 13.77
CA TYR A 574 8.62 -2.22 14.52
C TYR A 574 7.34 -1.84 13.75
N GLY A 575 7.31 -0.68 13.10
CA GLY A 575 6.23 -0.29 12.18
C GLY A 575 6.05 -1.28 11.04
N PHE A 576 7.15 -1.70 10.39
CA PHE A 576 7.12 -2.73 9.34
C PHE A 576 6.70 -4.10 9.86
N TYR A 577 7.17 -4.50 11.04
CA TYR A 577 6.75 -5.75 11.68
C TYR A 577 5.24 -5.77 11.88
N MET A 578 4.66 -4.69 12.42
CA MET A 578 3.21 -4.57 12.55
C MET A 578 2.50 -4.63 11.20
N ARG A 579 3.01 -3.93 10.17
CA ARG A 579 2.44 -4.03 8.81
C ARG A 579 2.46 -5.46 8.28
N VAL A 580 3.58 -6.15 8.37
CA VAL A 580 3.74 -7.56 7.93
C VAL A 580 2.81 -8.50 8.70
N VAL A 581 2.61 -8.26 10.00
CA VAL A 581 1.66 -9.02 10.82
C VAL A 581 0.22 -8.83 10.34
N VAL A 582 -0.17 -7.58 10.07
CA VAL A 582 -1.52 -7.23 9.63
C VAL A 582 -1.83 -7.79 8.26
N THR A 583 -0.90 -7.60 7.32
CA THR A 583 -1.12 -7.98 5.93
C THR A 583 -0.78 -9.43 5.65
N GLY A 584 0.26 -9.97 6.28
CA GLY A 584 0.83 -11.27 5.98
C GLY A 584 1.87 -11.25 4.86
N TRP A 585 2.35 -10.07 4.44
CA TRP A 585 3.32 -9.92 3.34
C TRP A 585 4.32 -8.78 3.55
N ALA A 586 5.38 -8.76 2.73
CA ALA A 586 6.45 -7.75 2.83
C ALA A 586 5.94 -6.32 2.53
N PRO A 587 6.43 -5.29 3.23
CA PRO A 587 5.78 -3.97 3.29
C PRO A 587 6.21 -3.05 2.14
N VAL A 588 6.05 -3.49 0.88
CA VAL A 588 6.33 -2.71 -0.34
C VAL A 588 5.33 -3.07 -1.45
N THR A 589 4.04 -2.93 -1.15
CA THR A 589 2.92 -3.24 -2.05
C THR A 589 2.30 -2.02 -2.70
N ASN A 590 2.49 -0.83 -2.12
CA ASN A 590 1.98 0.42 -2.67
C ASN A 590 3.04 1.53 -2.60
N MET A 591 2.70 2.71 -3.14
CA MET A 591 3.63 3.85 -3.16
C MET A 591 3.96 4.35 -1.76
N TYR A 592 2.99 4.41 -0.85
CA TYR A 592 3.24 4.84 0.52
C TYR A 592 4.28 3.93 1.19
N GLU A 593 4.09 2.62 1.08
CA GLU A 593 4.99 1.60 1.60
C GLU A 593 6.41 1.73 1.05
N THR A 594 6.54 2.05 -0.24
CA THR A 594 7.84 2.36 -0.84
C THR A 594 8.47 3.61 -0.20
N VAL A 595 7.70 4.68 0.00
CA VAL A 595 8.17 5.96 0.57
C VAL A 595 8.59 5.84 2.04
N ILE A 596 8.04 4.89 2.80
CA ILE A 596 8.51 4.58 4.17
C ILE A 596 9.67 3.57 4.19
N PHE A 597 9.75 2.64 3.23
CA PHE A 597 10.81 1.62 3.19
C PHE A 597 12.15 2.21 2.72
N VAL A 598 12.13 3.08 1.71
CA VAL A 598 13.32 3.75 1.19
C VAL A 598 14.11 4.51 2.28
N PRO A 599 13.51 5.39 3.12
CA PRO A 599 14.24 6.06 4.19
C PRO A 599 14.77 5.09 5.25
N TRP A 600 14.10 3.98 5.51
CA TRP A 600 14.63 2.94 6.40
C TRP A 600 15.93 2.35 5.82
N VAL A 601 15.97 2.04 4.53
CA VAL A 601 17.19 1.58 3.84
C VAL A 601 18.28 2.66 3.85
N VAL A 602 17.93 3.91 3.57
CA VAL A 602 18.87 5.05 3.62
C VAL A 602 19.52 5.17 5.00
N CYS A 603 18.71 5.16 6.06
CA CYS A 603 19.16 5.22 7.45
C CYS A 603 20.03 4.02 7.81
N ALA A 604 19.63 2.80 7.43
CA ALA A 604 20.38 1.58 7.70
C ALA A 604 21.74 1.57 6.98
N LEU A 605 21.78 1.93 5.68
CA LEU A 605 23.03 2.02 4.92
C LEU A 605 23.92 3.16 5.43
N GLY A 606 23.34 4.31 5.79
CA GLY A 606 24.07 5.42 6.39
C GLY A 606 24.73 5.04 7.70
N LEU A 607 23.97 4.39 8.61
CA LEU A 607 24.48 3.87 9.86
C LEU A 607 25.55 2.79 9.63
N MET A 608 25.34 1.90 8.66
CA MET A 608 26.30 0.86 8.28
C MET A 608 27.63 1.49 7.84
N PHE A 609 27.61 2.47 6.93
CA PHE A 609 28.83 3.14 6.45
C PHE A 609 29.51 4.00 7.51
N LEU A 610 28.71 4.67 8.35
CA LEU A 610 29.18 5.46 9.49
C LEU A 610 29.95 4.59 10.48
N LEU A 611 29.36 3.47 10.91
CA LEU A 611 29.92 2.57 11.90
C LEU A 611 30.92 1.56 11.33
N LEU A 612 31.15 1.54 10.01
CA LEU A 612 32.05 0.59 9.35
C LEU A 612 33.41 0.45 10.05
N PRO A 613 34.12 1.54 10.45
CA PRO A 613 35.42 1.42 11.13
C PRO A 613 35.37 0.64 12.44
N ILE A 614 34.20 0.52 13.06
CA ILE A 614 34.01 -0.19 14.32
C ILE A 614 34.02 -1.70 14.11
N TYR A 615 33.50 -2.21 12.99
CA TYR A 615 33.33 -3.65 12.76
C TYR A 615 34.02 -4.17 11.47
N ASP A 616 34.77 -3.32 10.76
CA ASP A 616 35.38 -3.64 9.46
C ASP A 616 36.31 -4.86 9.49
N ARG A 617 37.18 -4.95 10.51
CA ARG A 617 38.10 -6.08 10.64
C ARG A 617 37.35 -7.38 10.94
N GLY A 618 36.41 -7.34 11.88
CA GLY A 618 35.59 -8.49 12.26
C GLY A 618 34.72 -9.01 11.11
N ARG A 619 34.06 -8.12 10.33
CA ARG A 619 33.25 -8.54 9.17
C ARG A 619 34.11 -9.19 8.08
N LEU A 620 35.30 -8.63 7.79
CA LEU A 620 36.19 -9.17 6.76
C LEU A 620 36.78 -10.51 7.18
N ALA A 621 37.13 -10.66 8.47
CA ALA A 621 37.53 -11.93 9.04
C ALA A 621 36.41 -12.97 8.94
N ALA A 622 35.17 -12.60 9.29
CA ALA A 622 34.00 -13.48 9.17
C ALA A 622 33.79 -13.97 7.73
N TRP A 623 33.87 -13.06 6.75
CA TRP A 623 33.72 -13.41 5.34
C TRP A 623 34.83 -14.37 4.87
N ARG A 624 36.08 -14.08 5.23
CA ARG A 624 37.23 -14.92 4.85
C ARG A 624 37.24 -16.27 5.55
N ALA A 625 36.69 -16.37 6.76
CA ALA A 625 36.53 -17.66 7.45
C ALA A 625 35.61 -18.63 6.69
N THR A 626 34.73 -18.12 5.82
CA THR A 626 33.86 -18.95 4.95
C THR A 626 34.52 -19.41 3.65
N ALA A 627 35.74 -18.97 3.37
CA ALA A 627 36.47 -19.36 2.15
C ALA A 627 36.84 -20.85 2.19
N ILE A 628 36.84 -21.51 1.03
CA ILE A 628 37.27 -22.91 0.92
C ILE A 628 38.81 -22.96 1.06
N PRO A 629 39.36 -23.83 1.92
CA PRO A 629 40.81 -23.97 2.05
C PRO A 629 41.50 -24.16 0.69
N GLY A 630 42.58 -23.43 0.44
CA GLY A 630 43.40 -23.55 -0.78
C GLY A 630 43.01 -22.62 -1.94
N ILE A 631 41.94 -21.84 -1.85
CA ILE A 631 41.65 -20.77 -2.81
C ILE A 631 42.30 -19.44 -2.39
N TRP A 632 42.47 -18.51 -3.34
CA TRP A 632 43.09 -17.19 -3.11
C TRP A 632 42.41 -16.36 -2.01
N GLU A 633 41.13 -16.58 -1.73
CA GLU A 633 40.41 -15.91 -0.63
C GLU A 633 40.72 -16.48 0.77
N ALA A 634 41.16 -17.74 0.84
CA ALA A 634 41.62 -18.41 2.06
C ALA A 634 43.12 -18.18 2.32
N ALA A 635 43.74 -17.21 1.62
CA ALA A 635 45.16 -16.87 1.73
C ALA A 635 45.61 -16.71 3.19
N GLU A 636 46.91 -16.93 3.41
CA GLU A 636 47.54 -16.85 4.73
C GLU A 636 47.25 -15.52 5.44
N LEU A 637 47.23 -15.55 6.77
CA LEU A 637 47.00 -14.38 7.60
C LEU A 637 48.13 -13.37 7.38
N THR A 638 47.77 -12.13 7.04
CA THR A 638 48.71 -11.01 7.02
C THR A 638 49.19 -10.69 8.44
N GLU A 639 50.27 -9.94 8.58
CA GLU A 639 50.84 -9.59 9.89
C GLU A 639 49.82 -8.90 10.82
N ALA A 640 49.04 -7.96 10.29
CA ALA A 640 47.91 -7.33 10.99
C ALA A 640 46.76 -8.29 11.36
N GLN A 641 46.64 -9.43 10.69
CA GLN A 641 45.60 -10.44 10.97
C GLN A 641 46.06 -11.49 11.97
N ARG A 642 47.38 -11.67 12.14
CA ARG A 642 47.96 -12.51 13.20
C ARG A 642 47.70 -11.93 14.60
N GLU A 643 47.46 -10.62 14.70
CA GLU A 643 46.97 -10.00 15.92
C GLU A 643 45.60 -10.58 16.34
N MET A 644 44.76 -10.94 15.37
CA MET A 644 43.43 -11.51 15.62
C MET A 644 43.46 -13.03 15.75
N PHE A 645 44.31 -13.71 14.98
CA PHE A 645 44.44 -15.17 14.99
C PHE A 645 45.90 -15.58 15.16
N PRO A 646 46.31 -16.00 16.36
CA PRO A 646 47.72 -16.27 16.66
C PRO A 646 48.28 -17.53 15.95
N SER A 647 47.44 -18.34 15.29
CA SER A 647 47.86 -19.58 14.64
C SER A 647 47.17 -19.80 13.28
N ASN A 648 47.98 -19.98 12.23
CA ASN A 648 47.52 -20.38 10.90
C ASN A 648 46.76 -21.72 10.92
N LYS A 649 47.10 -22.64 11.85
CA LYS A 649 46.40 -23.94 11.98
C LYS A 649 44.98 -23.76 12.48
N LEU A 650 44.78 -22.83 13.43
CA LEU A 650 43.47 -22.52 14.00
C LEU A 650 42.59 -21.82 12.96
N TRP A 651 43.16 -20.90 12.17
CA TRP A 651 42.49 -20.27 11.02
C TRP A 651 42.06 -21.30 9.96
N LEU A 652 42.96 -22.18 9.55
CA LEU A 652 42.65 -23.27 8.61
C LEU A 652 41.53 -24.18 9.14
N GLY A 653 41.52 -24.46 10.45
CA GLY A 653 40.45 -25.20 11.11
C GLY A 653 39.07 -24.54 10.94
N PHE A 654 38.99 -23.21 11.13
CA PHE A 654 37.74 -22.46 10.88
C PHE A 654 37.28 -22.56 9.43
N ASN A 655 38.20 -22.41 8.45
CA ASN A 655 37.86 -22.55 7.04
C ASN A 655 37.32 -23.94 6.68
N VAL A 656 37.93 -25.01 7.22
CA VAL A 656 37.47 -26.40 6.99
C VAL A 656 36.07 -26.62 7.58
N VAL A 657 35.85 -26.21 8.83
CA VAL A 657 34.54 -26.36 9.49
C VAL A 657 33.47 -25.58 8.74
N ALA A 658 33.75 -24.32 8.36
CA ALA A 658 32.83 -23.50 7.58
C ALA A 658 32.55 -24.13 6.21
N ALA A 659 33.54 -24.71 5.53
CA ALA A 659 33.36 -25.40 4.26
C ALA A 659 32.48 -26.66 4.37
N ILE A 660 32.67 -27.47 5.43
CA ILE A 660 31.84 -28.64 5.71
C ILE A 660 30.38 -28.25 5.94
N LEU A 661 30.13 -27.20 6.73
CA LEU A 661 28.78 -26.68 6.96
C LEU A 661 28.17 -26.05 5.72
N ARG A 662 28.99 -25.42 4.87
CA ARG A 662 28.57 -24.73 3.65
C ARG A 662 28.09 -25.69 2.57
N LEU A 663 28.78 -26.81 2.36
CA LEU A 663 28.47 -27.75 1.26
C LEU A 663 27.00 -28.21 1.23
N PRO A 664 26.38 -28.71 2.32
CA PRO A 664 24.98 -29.12 2.29
C PRO A 664 24.04 -27.94 2.03
N VAL A 665 24.36 -26.74 2.55
CA VAL A 665 23.56 -25.52 2.29
C VAL A 665 23.66 -25.10 0.82
N THR A 666 24.85 -25.16 0.22
CA THR A 666 25.06 -24.89 -1.22
C THR A 666 24.25 -25.85 -2.08
N LEU A 667 24.31 -27.17 -1.79
CA LEU A 667 23.55 -28.18 -2.53
C LEU A 667 22.04 -28.00 -2.38
N PHE A 668 21.58 -27.72 -1.15
CA PHE A 668 20.17 -27.46 -0.89
C PHE A 668 19.66 -26.22 -1.63
N ILE A 669 20.40 -25.11 -1.62
CA ILE A 669 20.00 -23.88 -2.34
C ILE A 669 19.96 -24.13 -3.84
N ALA A 670 20.94 -24.83 -4.42
CA ALA A 670 20.92 -25.18 -5.83
C ALA A 670 19.70 -26.04 -6.20
N TYR A 671 19.40 -27.06 -5.38
CA TYR A 671 18.22 -27.90 -5.54
C TYR A 671 16.91 -27.08 -5.40
N ALA A 672 16.83 -26.21 -4.41
CA ALA A 672 15.65 -25.39 -4.17
C ALA A 672 15.35 -24.41 -5.32
N LEU A 673 16.39 -23.86 -5.96
CA LEU A 673 16.23 -22.94 -7.08
C LEU A 673 15.74 -23.65 -8.35
N VAL A 674 16.22 -24.88 -8.63
CA VAL A 674 16.04 -25.53 -9.94
C VAL A 674 15.02 -26.66 -9.92
N ALA A 675 14.69 -27.23 -8.76
CA ALA A 675 13.87 -28.45 -8.69
C ALA A 675 12.65 -28.37 -7.76
N LEU A 676 12.61 -27.47 -6.76
CA LEU A 676 11.45 -27.37 -5.87
C LEU A 676 10.31 -26.57 -6.53
N PRO A 677 9.12 -27.16 -6.75
CA PRO A 677 8.00 -26.44 -7.34
C PRO A 677 7.45 -25.39 -6.37
N PHE A 678 7.10 -24.22 -6.90
CA PHE A 678 6.54 -23.10 -6.14
C PHE A 678 5.07 -22.84 -6.50
N TYR A 679 4.32 -22.23 -5.56
CA TYR A 679 2.87 -22.03 -5.65
C TYR A 679 2.44 -21.24 -6.92
N ASP A 680 3.28 -20.35 -7.42
CA ASP A 680 3.05 -19.66 -8.70
C ASP A 680 3.47 -20.52 -9.89
N GLY A 681 2.51 -21.24 -10.47
CA GLY A 681 2.70 -22.00 -11.71
C GLY A 681 3.29 -23.40 -11.53
N ASN A 682 3.37 -23.92 -10.29
CA ASN A 682 3.84 -25.27 -9.95
C ASN A 682 5.17 -25.66 -10.64
N ARG A 683 6.09 -24.69 -10.72
CA ARG A 683 7.38 -24.80 -11.39
C ARG A 683 8.52 -24.33 -10.49
N PRO A 684 9.77 -24.75 -10.75
CA PRO A 684 10.92 -24.23 -10.02
C PRO A 684 11.13 -22.73 -10.25
N ILE A 685 11.80 -22.07 -9.30
CA ILE A 685 12.13 -20.63 -9.35
C ILE A 685 12.95 -20.30 -10.60
N ILE A 686 13.94 -21.13 -10.89
CA ILE A 686 14.75 -21.07 -12.10
C ILE A 686 14.37 -22.28 -12.94
N ASN A 687 13.49 -22.04 -13.91
CA ASN A 687 13.07 -23.05 -14.86
C ASN A 687 13.93 -22.96 -16.14
N PHE A 688 14.77 -23.95 -16.39
CA PHE A 688 15.56 -24.00 -17.62
C PHE A 688 14.73 -24.43 -18.84
N ASP A 689 13.57 -25.07 -18.62
CA ASP A 689 12.69 -25.55 -19.70
C ASP A 689 11.87 -24.41 -20.33
N SER A 690 11.78 -23.23 -19.69
CA SER A 690 11.09 -22.06 -20.26
C SER A 690 11.89 -21.34 -21.35
N VAL A 691 13.15 -21.74 -21.59
CA VAL A 691 14.00 -21.12 -22.60
C VAL A 691 13.64 -21.61 -24.01
N ASN A 692 13.02 -20.74 -24.80
CA ASN A 692 12.66 -21.05 -26.19
C ASN A 692 13.78 -20.63 -27.18
N PHE A 693 14.44 -21.60 -27.79
CA PHE A 693 15.33 -21.42 -28.92
C PHE A 693 14.54 -21.49 -30.23
N GLY A 694 13.70 -20.48 -30.49
CA GLY A 694 12.89 -20.44 -31.71
C GLY A 694 13.73 -20.46 -33.00
N GLY A 695 13.10 -20.60 -34.16
CA GLY A 695 13.81 -20.79 -35.45
C GLY A 695 14.54 -19.56 -36.03
N SER A 696 14.46 -18.39 -35.40
CA SER A 696 15.15 -17.17 -35.87
C SER A 696 16.50 -16.97 -35.16
N VAL A 697 17.45 -16.29 -35.81
CA VAL A 697 18.73 -15.92 -35.16
C VAL A 697 18.49 -15.10 -33.89
N PHE A 698 17.51 -14.19 -33.92
CA PHE A 698 17.17 -13.36 -32.77
C PHE A 698 16.69 -14.19 -31.57
N SER A 699 15.77 -15.15 -31.79
CA SER A 699 15.29 -16.04 -30.73
C SER A 699 16.37 -16.97 -30.19
N ILE A 700 17.32 -17.42 -31.02
CA ILE A 700 18.46 -18.22 -30.58
C ILE A 700 19.38 -17.41 -29.67
N VAL A 701 19.75 -16.19 -30.09
CA VAL A 701 20.59 -15.30 -29.29
C VAL A 701 19.90 -14.97 -27.96
N GLN A 702 18.60 -14.67 -28.00
CA GLN A 702 17.81 -14.41 -26.80
C GLN A 702 17.80 -15.63 -25.86
N GLY A 703 17.55 -16.83 -26.37
CA GLY A 703 17.59 -18.07 -25.58
C GLY A 703 18.96 -18.33 -24.94
N LEU A 704 20.05 -18.08 -25.68
CA LEU A 704 21.42 -18.20 -25.15
C LEU A 704 21.70 -17.20 -24.04
N VAL A 705 21.33 -15.93 -24.23
CA VAL A 705 21.50 -14.88 -23.22
C VAL A 705 20.73 -15.21 -21.94
N ILE A 706 19.47 -15.62 -22.07
CA ILE A 706 18.65 -16.03 -20.92
C ILE A 706 19.30 -17.22 -20.21
N SER A 707 19.75 -18.24 -20.95
CA SER A 707 20.43 -19.41 -20.37
C SER A 707 21.66 -19.02 -19.56
N VAL A 708 22.51 -18.14 -20.10
CA VAL A 708 23.71 -17.65 -19.40
C VAL A 708 23.33 -16.91 -18.12
N ILE A 709 22.27 -16.08 -18.15
CA ILE A 709 21.78 -15.36 -16.96
C ILE A 709 21.24 -16.32 -15.92
N LEU A 710 20.45 -17.31 -16.30
CA LEU A 710 19.87 -18.29 -15.37
C LEU A 710 20.95 -19.17 -14.73
N VAL A 711 21.89 -19.69 -15.53
CA VAL A 711 23.03 -20.46 -15.02
C VAL A 711 23.90 -19.59 -14.12
N GLY A 712 24.25 -18.39 -14.56
CA GLY A 712 25.04 -17.42 -13.80
C GLY A 712 24.40 -17.10 -12.45
N THR A 713 23.11 -16.78 -12.45
CA THR A 713 22.33 -16.50 -11.22
C THR A 713 22.34 -17.70 -10.29
N THR A 714 22.12 -18.91 -10.81
CA THR A 714 22.13 -20.15 -10.01
C THR A 714 23.49 -20.38 -9.35
N VAL A 715 24.58 -20.32 -10.13
CA VAL A 715 25.94 -20.56 -9.66
C VAL A 715 26.36 -19.50 -8.64
N LEU A 716 26.12 -18.22 -8.94
CA LEU A 716 26.49 -17.12 -8.04
C LEU A 716 25.69 -17.19 -6.73
N THR A 717 24.39 -17.50 -6.80
CA THR A 717 23.53 -17.61 -5.60
C THR A 717 23.96 -18.80 -4.74
N ALA A 718 24.12 -19.99 -5.34
CA ALA A 718 24.56 -21.19 -4.63
C ALA A 718 25.99 -21.05 -4.07
N TRP A 719 26.83 -20.19 -4.69
CA TRP A 719 28.17 -19.89 -4.20
C TRP A 719 28.16 -18.88 -3.05
N TYR A 720 27.57 -17.71 -3.23
CA TYR A 720 27.72 -16.57 -2.31
C TYR A 720 26.69 -16.56 -1.17
N LEU A 721 25.45 -17.03 -1.39
CA LEU A 721 24.40 -16.95 -0.38
C LEU A 721 24.71 -17.79 0.88
N PRO A 722 25.20 -19.04 0.77
CA PRO A 722 25.65 -19.81 1.93
C PRO A 722 26.77 -19.12 2.72
N ARG A 723 27.71 -18.47 2.01
CA ARG A 723 28.81 -17.73 2.64
C ARG A 723 28.30 -16.53 3.39
N LEU A 724 27.36 -15.78 2.80
CA LEU A 724 26.75 -14.63 3.44
C LEU A 724 26.05 -15.05 4.75
N VAL A 725 25.27 -16.13 4.73
CA VAL A 725 24.58 -16.66 5.91
C VAL A 725 25.57 -17.06 7.01
N ILE A 726 26.57 -17.87 6.69
CA ILE A 726 27.56 -18.32 7.67
C ILE A 726 28.39 -17.13 8.18
N SER A 727 28.81 -16.23 7.29
CA SER A 727 29.56 -15.02 7.66
C SER A 727 28.74 -14.11 8.57
N ALA A 728 27.43 -13.98 8.35
CA ALA A 728 26.57 -13.17 9.21
C ALA A 728 26.46 -13.74 10.63
N ILE A 729 26.43 -15.08 10.76
CA ILE A 729 26.44 -15.77 12.07
C ILE A 729 27.79 -15.59 12.77
N LEU A 730 28.90 -15.67 12.03
CA LEU A 730 30.25 -15.55 12.58
C LEU A 730 30.65 -14.09 12.90
N MET A 731 30.05 -13.11 12.22
CA MET A 731 30.44 -11.70 12.33
C MET A 731 30.39 -11.17 13.77
N PRO A 732 29.31 -11.36 14.57
CA PRO A 732 29.29 -10.90 15.96
C PRO A 732 30.45 -11.44 16.78
N LEU A 733 30.81 -12.72 16.60
CA LEU A 733 31.90 -13.36 17.33
C LEU A 733 33.25 -12.73 17.00
N PHE A 734 33.53 -12.51 15.71
CA PHE A 734 34.77 -11.87 15.29
C PHE A 734 34.82 -10.39 15.67
N CYS A 735 33.71 -9.65 15.57
CA CYS A 735 33.66 -8.25 16.00
C CYS A 735 33.89 -8.10 17.51
N LEU A 736 33.28 -8.95 18.34
CA LEU A 736 33.47 -8.92 19.79
C LEU A 736 34.91 -9.27 20.16
N TYR A 737 35.51 -10.26 19.51
CA TYR A 737 36.91 -10.60 19.72
C TYR A 737 37.85 -9.44 19.34
N ASP A 738 37.61 -8.79 18.21
CA ASP A 738 38.37 -7.60 17.78
C ASP A 738 38.30 -6.45 18.81
N TRP A 739 37.13 -6.23 19.43
CA TRP A 739 36.93 -5.18 20.43
C TRP A 739 37.61 -5.46 21.77
N PHE A 740 37.56 -6.71 22.25
CA PHE A 740 38.02 -7.02 23.60
C PHE A 740 39.44 -7.60 23.65
N ALA A 741 39.88 -8.31 22.62
CA ALA A 741 41.15 -9.03 22.61
C ALA A 741 42.26 -8.30 21.84
N VAL A 742 41.93 -7.67 20.70
CA VAL A 742 42.93 -7.15 19.75
C VAL A 742 43.22 -5.67 19.94
N ASP A 743 42.21 -4.82 19.76
CA ASP A 743 42.38 -3.36 19.85
C ASP A 743 41.63 -2.81 21.06
N LYS A 744 42.44 -2.45 22.08
CA LYS A 744 41.97 -1.97 23.38
C LYS A 744 41.70 -0.45 23.39
N LYS A 745 42.04 0.29 22.32
CA LYS A 745 41.95 1.76 22.29
C LYS A 745 40.66 2.24 21.61
N LEU A 746 39.63 2.51 22.44
CA LEU A 746 38.33 3.02 21.96
C LEU A 746 38.42 4.40 21.28
N SER A 747 39.43 5.23 21.64
CA SER A 747 39.64 6.57 21.08
C SER A 747 39.87 6.56 19.57
N ASP A 748 40.66 5.60 19.09
CA ASP A 748 41.12 5.55 17.70
C ASP A 748 39.98 5.12 16.77
N ARG A 749 39.06 4.30 17.28
CA ARG A 749 37.83 3.93 16.59
C ARG A 749 36.88 5.11 16.50
N PHE A 750 36.73 5.90 17.57
CA PHE A 750 35.86 7.07 17.56
C PHE A 750 36.26 8.08 16.48
N GLU A 751 37.54 8.46 16.39
CA GLU A 751 37.98 9.44 15.38
C GLU A 751 37.70 8.94 13.96
N LYS A 752 38.03 7.68 13.65
CA LYS A 752 37.73 7.06 12.35
C LYS A 752 36.24 7.00 12.03
N THR A 753 35.39 6.77 13.04
CA THR A 753 33.92 6.79 12.88
C THR A 753 33.41 8.22 12.72
N TYR A 754 33.98 9.19 13.44
CA TYR A 754 33.59 10.59 13.34
C TYR A 754 33.90 11.17 11.96
N ASP A 755 35.02 10.81 11.33
CA ASP A 755 35.36 11.28 9.98
C ASP A 755 34.33 10.85 8.92
N ARG A 756 33.45 9.91 9.29
CA ARG A 756 32.33 9.42 8.48
C ARG A 756 30.98 10.05 8.85
N THR A 757 30.95 11.09 9.69
CA THR A 757 29.72 11.77 10.15
C THR A 757 28.81 12.19 8.99
N TYR A 758 29.38 12.53 7.82
CA TYR A 758 28.60 12.86 6.63
C TYR A 758 27.64 11.75 6.18
N TYR A 759 27.96 10.47 6.36
CA TYR A 759 27.02 9.37 6.12
C TYR A 759 25.82 9.45 7.06
N GLY A 760 26.07 9.69 8.35
CA GLY A 760 25.02 9.84 9.36
C GLY A 760 24.14 11.06 9.08
N LEU A 761 24.74 12.21 8.77
CA LEU A 761 24.02 13.44 8.44
C LEU A 761 23.16 13.28 7.18
N ALA A 762 23.75 12.80 6.08
CA ALA A 762 23.01 12.59 4.83
C ALA A 762 21.86 11.60 5.03
N ALA A 763 22.12 10.49 5.71
CA ALA A 763 21.10 9.47 5.92
C ALA A 763 19.96 9.95 6.82
N ALA A 764 20.28 10.62 7.93
CA ALA A 764 19.26 11.18 8.84
C ALA A 764 18.45 12.29 8.16
N ALA A 765 19.09 13.18 7.39
CA ALA A 765 18.41 14.28 6.70
C ALA A 765 17.49 13.76 5.59
N CYS A 766 17.98 12.85 4.74
CA CYS A 766 17.16 12.21 3.71
C CYS A 766 16.04 11.36 4.32
N GLY A 767 16.35 10.61 5.39
CA GLY A 767 15.37 9.83 6.15
C GLY A 767 14.24 10.70 6.69
N THR A 768 14.59 11.83 7.31
CA THR A 768 13.64 12.81 7.81
C THR A 768 12.78 13.38 6.69
N PHE A 769 13.40 13.85 5.61
CA PHE A 769 12.67 14.42 4.47
C PHE A 769 11.63 13.45 3.92
N LEU A 770 12.02 12.19 3.66
CA LEU A 770 11.12 11.19 3.08
C LEU A 770 10.05 10.73 4.06
N LEU A 771 10.35 10.56 5.35
CA LEU A 771 9.35 10.19 6.35
C LEU A 771 8.38 11.35 6.65
N CYS A 772 8.83 12.61 6.55
CA CYS A 772 7.95 13.77 6.55
C CYS A 772 7.01 13.74 5.33
N VAL A 773 7.53 13.46 4.13
CA VAL A 773 6.70 13.27 2.94
C VAL A 773 5.71 12.13 3.16
N ALA A 774 6.14 10.99 3.72
CA ALA A 774 5.24 9.88 4.05
C ALA A 774 4.15 10.27 5.05
N SER A 775 4.44 11.14 6.01
CA SER A 775 3.49 11.55 7.05
C SER A 775 2.51 12.62 6.56
N ILE A 776 2.95 13.51 5.67
CA ILE A 776 2.19 14.67 5.19
C ILE A 776 1.46 14.39 3.88
N ALA A 777 2.08 13.70 2.92
CA ALA A 777 1.51 13.46 1.59
C ALA A 777 0.19 12.67 1.59
N PRO A 778 -0.09 11.74 2.54
CA PRO A 778 -1.42 11.15 2.68
C PRO A 778 -2.50 12.14 3.14
N ILE A 779 -2.12 13.34 3.59
CA ILE A 779 -3.00 14.40 4.06
C ILE A 779 -3.23 15.46 2.96
N VAL A 780 -2.28 15.61 2.03
CA VAL A 780 -2.39 16.58 0.93
C VAL A 780 -3.39 16.09 -0.11
N ASP A 781 -4.56 16.73 -0.13
CA ASP A 781 -5.58 16.54 -1.17
C ASP A 781 -5.34 17.49 -2.35
N THR A 782 -5.31 16.95 -3.56
CA THR A 782 -5.20 17.72 -4.80
C THR A 782 -6.57 18.04 -5.42
N GLY A 783 -7.67 17.75 -4.72
CA GLY A 783 -9.05 17.98 -5.15
C GLY A 783 -9.63 16.85 -6.01
N THR A 784 -8.85 15.82 -6.36
CA THR A 784 -9.34 14.65 -7.11
C THR A 784 -8.88 13.30 -6.56
N SER A 785 -7.84 13.30 -5.70
CA SER A 785 -7.26 12.13 -5.03
C SER A 785 -6.10 12.56 -4.12
N ARG A 786 -5.73 11.74 -3.12
CA ARG A 786 -4.56 11.98 -2.27
C ARG A 786 -3.26 11.56 -2.92
N VAL A 787 -2.16 12.22 -2.56
CA VAL A 787 -0.83 11.96 -3.12
C VAL A 787 -0.33 10.54 -2.79
N LEU A 788 -0.53 10.06 -1.56
CA LEU A 788 -0.18 8.69 -1.13
C LEU A 788 -1.32 8.03 -0.34
N ASN A 789 -1.62 6.76 -0.62
CA ASN A 789 -2.57 5.96 0.17
C ASN A 789 -1.82 5.17 1.25
N ALA A 790 -2.03 5.51 2.53
CA ALA A 790 -1.39 4.85 3.67
C ALA A 790 -2.10 3.56 4.11
N GLU A 791 -3.29 3.29 3.57
CA GLU A 791 -4.13 2.16 3.96
C GLU A 791 -3.58 0.83 3.45
N PHE A 792 -3.95 -0.25 4.15
CA PHE A 792 -3.68 -1.60 3.70
C PHE A 792 -4.70 -2.02 2.64
N SER A 793 -4.20 -2.40 1.47
CA SER A 793 -4.98 -2.86 0.31
C SER A 793 -4.72 -4.35 0.07
N PRO A 794 -5.64 -5.09 -0.59
CA PRO A 794 -5.38 -6.45 -1.01
C PRO A 794 -4.19 -6.55 -1.95
N LEU A 795 -3.40 -7.62 -1.79
CA LEU A 795 -2.38 -7.98 -2.78
C LEU A 795 -3.03 -8.25 -4.13
N GLN A 796 -2.36 -7.75 -5.17
CA GLN A 796 -2.65 -8.18 -6.54
C GLN A 796 -2.49 -9.71 -6.63
N PRO A 797 -3.34 -10.43 -7.39
CA PRO A 797 -3.29 -11.89 -7.47
C PRO A 797 -1.90 -12.44 -7.79
N VAL A 798 -1.16 -11.77 -8.69
CA VAL A 798 0.21 -12.12 -9.11
C VAL A 798 1.27 -11.93 -8.02
N LEU A 799 0.96 -11.16 -6.96
CA LEU A 799 1.85 -10.91 -5.83
C LEU A 799 1.45 -11.71 -4.57
N ARG A 800 0.45 -12.60 -4.67
CA ARG A 800 0.03 -13.46 -3.54
C ARG A 800 1.13 -14.41 -3.09
N SER A 801 2.05 -14.78 -3.98
CA SER A 801 3.25 -15.50 -3.59
C SER A 801 4.28 -14.51 -3.01
N ASN A 802 4.38 -14.50 -1.68
CA ASN A 802 5.21 -13.56 -0.92
C ASN A 802 6.70 -13.56 -1.29
N VAL A 803 7.19 -14.60 -1.99
CA VAL A 803 8.61 -14.74 -2.31
C VAL A 803 9.09 -13.62 -3.21
N TRP A 804 8.43 -13.37 -4.35
CA TRP A 804 8.89 -12.37 -5.31
C TRP A 804 8.76 -10.94 -4.78
N LEU A 805 7.69 -10.68 -4.04
CA LEU A 805 7.54 -9.44 -3.29
C LEU A 805 8.69 -9.23 -2.31
N THR A 806 9.15 -10.29 -1.65
CA THR A 806 10.25 -10.19 -0.66
C THR A 806 11.62 -10.07 -1.32
N ILE A 807 11.93 -10.87 -2.35
CA ILE A 807 13.30 -10.93 -2.90
C ILE A 807 13.53 -9.91 -4.02
N HIS A 808 12.58 -9.73 -4.95
CA HIS A 808 12.74 -8.82 -6.07
C HIS A 808 12.39 -7.38 -5.65
N VAL A 809 11.17 -7.17 -5.14
CA VAL A 809 10.65 -5.82 -4.89
C VAL A 809 11.42 -5.12 -3.76
N LEU A 810 11.77 -5.83 -2.66
CA LEU A 810 12.62 -5.21 -1.63
C LEU A 810 14.01 -4.88 -2.14
N THR A 811 14.61 -5.73 -2.99
CA THR A 811 15.96 -5.49 -3.52
C THR A 811 15.99 -4.29 -4.46
N ILE A 812 15.05 -4.19 -5.39
CA ILE A 812 14.98 -3.06 -6.32
C ILE A 812 14.71 -1.75 -5.57
N VAL A 813 13.82 -1.75 -4.58
CA VAL A 813 13.54 -0.55 -3.79
C VAL A 813 14.68 -0.20 -2.83
N ALA A 814 15.42 -1.20 -2.31
CA ALA A 814 16.64 -0.94 -1.54
C ALA A 814 17.72 -0.24 -2.39
N SER A 815 17.77 -0.52 -3.71
CA SER A 815 18.64 0.23 -4.63
C SER A 815 18.29 1.73 -4.67
N TYR A 816 17.00 2.07 -4.56
CA TYR A 816 16.56 3.47 -4.49
C TYR A 816 17.04 4.12 -3.20
N GLY A 817 17.02 3.41 -2.08
CA GLY A 817 17.61 3.87 -0.82
C GLY A 817 19.12 4.14 -0.93
N ALA A 818 19.88 3.24 -1.56
CA ALA A 818 21.31 3.47 -1.82
C ALA A 818 21.56 4.67 -2.75
N GLY A 819 20.72 4.83 -3.79
CA GLY A 819 20.76 5.98 -4.70
C GLY A 819 20.46 7.30 -3.99
N ILE A 820 19.48 7.32 -3.07
CA ILE A 820 19.14 8.49 -2.26
C ILE A 820 20.25 8.84 -1.27
N LEU A 821 20.91 7.85 -0.67
CA LEU A 821 22.08 8.11 0.17
C LEU A 821 23.19 8.80 -0.64
N ALA A 822 23.46 8.33 -1.86
CA ALA A 822 24.42 8.97 -2.77
C ALA A 822 23.97 10.40 -3.16
N TRP A 823 22.68 10.61 -3.39
CA TRP A 823 22.10 11.93 -3.66
C TRP A 823 22.23 12.88 -2.47
N GLY A 824 21.95 12.44 -1.24
CA GLY A 824 22.11 13.23 -0.02
C GLY A 824 23.56 13.64 0.22
N LEU A 825 24.50 12.71 0.05
CA LEU A 825 25.94 12.99 0.09
C LEU A 825 26.35 13.96 -1.03
N GLY A 826 25.76 13.83 -2.21
CA GLY A 826 25.93 14.74 -3.34
C GLY A 826 25.50 16.16 -3.00
N TRP A 827 24.34 16.34 -2.37
CA TRP A 827 23.87 17.66 -1.93
C TRP A 827 24.74 18.28 -0.84
N LEU A 828 25.25 17.49 0.10
CA LEU A 828 26.26 17.97 1.05
C LEU A 828 27.51 18.47 0.31
N ALA A 829 27.97 17.72 -0.71
CA ALA A 829 29.12 18.13 -1.51
C ALA A 829 28.83 19.40 -2.32
N LEU A 830 27.67 19.48 -2.97
CA LEU A 830 27.21 20.69 -3.67
C LEU A 830 27.12 21.88 -2.72
N GLY A 831 26.71 21.68 -1.47
CA GLY A 831 26.72 22.71 -0.42
C GLY A 831 28.12 23.26 -0.16
N TYR A 832 29.16 22.41 -0.13
CA TYR A 832 30.55 22.87 -0.01
C TYR A 832 31.08 23.49 -1.31
N TYR A 833 30.73 22.96 -2.49
CA TYR A 833 31.06 23.59 -3.77
C TYR A 833 30.42 24.96 -3.92
N MET A 834 29.20 25.11 -3.40
CA MET A 834 28.52 26.39 -3.26
C MET A 834 29.21 27.16 -2.16
N PHE A 835 28.92 27.01 -0.87
CA PHE A 835 29.32 28.01 0.13
C PHE A 835 30.75 27.89 0.67
N GLY A 836 31.52 26.87 0.29
CA GLY A 836 32.86 26.65 0.81
C GLY A 836 33.91 27.66 0.33
N LYS A 837 34.96 27.81 1.13
CA LYS A 837 36.16 28.57 0.78
C LYS A 837 37.03 27.71 -0.14
N TYR A 838 37.24 28.22 -1.35
CA TYR A 838 38.15 27.60 -2.30
C TYR A 838 39.59 27.84 -1.85
N ARG A 839 40.45 26.85 -2.06
CA ARG A 839 41.84 26.83 -1.61
C ARG A 839 42.75 27.15 -2.77
N ALA A 840 43.90 27.74 -2.47
CA ALA A 840 44.91 28.02 -3.49
C ALA A 840 45.37 26.75 -4.24
N PRO A 841 45.83 26.90 -5.49
CA PRO A 841 46.48 25.82 -6.21
C PRO A 841 47.77 25.39 -5.49
N VAL A 842 48.13 24.12 -5.67
CA VAL A 842 49.39 23.55 -5.18
C VAL A 842 50.27 23.26 -6.37
N VAL A 843 51.52 23.71 -6.31
CA VAL A 843 52.55 23.34 -7.28
C VAL A 843 53.47 22.31 -6.59
N ALA A 844 53.81 21.24 -7.30
CA ALA A 844 54.78 20.27 -6.80
C ALA A 844 56.18 20.94 -6.76
N SER A 845 56.88 20.83 -5.63
CA SER A 845 58.27 21.34 -5.53
C SER A 845 59.15 20.72 -6.61
N THR A 846 60.12 21.47 -7.13
CA THR A 846 61.10 21.08 -8.18
C THR A 846 61.88 19.79 -7.90
N LEU A 847 61.85 19.28 -6.67
CA LEU A 847 62.47 18.02 -6.24
C LEU A 847 61.73 16.72 -6.69
N ASN A 848 60.51 16.80 -7.25
CA ASN A 848 59.68 15.61 -7.54
C ASN A 848 59.04 15.56 -8.94
N GLU A 849 59.60 16.27 -9.94
CA GLU A 849 59.06 16.33 -11.30
C GLU A 849 58.93 14.96 -12.01
N GLY A 850 59.63 13.91 -11.55
CA GLY A 850 59.65 12.58 -12.20
C GLY A 850 58.58 11.56 -11.76
N LEU A 851 57.81 11.83 -10.71
CA LEU A 851 56.92 10.83 -10.07
C LEU A 851 55.41 11.08 -10.27
N ALA A 852 55.03 12.17 -10.93
CA ALA A 852 53.63 12.51 -11.15
C ALA A 852 53.08 11.88 -12.46
N PRO A 853 51.82 11.39 -12.51
CA PRO A 853 51.22 10.87 -13.74
C PRO A 853 51.18 11.95 -14.83
N LYS A 854 51.29 11.57 -16.11
CA LYS A 854 51.42 12.51 -17.26
C LYS A 854 50.41 13.67 -17.33
N HIS A 855 49.27 13.57 -16.65
CA HIS A 855 48.20 14.57 -16.62
C HIS A 855 48.39 15.61 -15.49
N ALA A 856 49.36 15.40 -14.60
CA ALA A 856 49.75 16.31 -13.53
C ALA A 856 50.73 17.41 -13.98
N HIS A 857 51.29 17.31 -15.19
CA HIS A 857 52.29 18.26 -15.72
C HIS A 857 51.71 19.50 -16.42
N THR A 858 50.39 19.66 -16.45
CA THR A 858 49.77 20.96 -16.77
C THR A 858 49.37 21.61 -15.46
N PRO A 859 50.12 22.59 -14.94
CA PRO A 859 49.70 23.39 -13.80
C PRO A 859 48.57 24.30 -14.27
N GLN A 860 47.35 23.79 -14.32
CA GLN A 860 46.19 24.68 -14.37
C GLN A 860 46.07 25.33 -13.00
N MET A 861 46.70 26.50 -12.84
CA MET A 861 46.59 27.37 -11.67
C MET A 861 45.13 27.81 -11.52
N SER A 862 44.33 26.98 -10.88
CA SER A 862 42.93 27.25 -10.55
C SER A 862 42.69 26.88 -9.09
N TYR A 863 41.84 27.66 -8.45
CA TYR A 863 41.45 27.42 -7.07
C TYR A 863 40.85 26.01 -6.90
N ARG A 864 41.34 25.28 -5.90
CA ARG A 864 40.88 23.94 -5.56
C ARG A 864 39.61 24.03 -4.71
N PRO A 865 38.67 23.08 -4.89
CA PRO A 865 37.50 23.03 -4.01
C PRO A 865 37.87 22.70 -2.56
N PRO A 866 36.94 22.94 -1.61
CA PRO A 866 37.11 22.55 -0.21
C PRO A 866 37.49 21.06 -0.06
N GLU A 867 38.25 20.74 0.99
CA GLU A 867 38.72 19.38 1.25
C GLU A 867 37.58 18.36 1.42
N GLN A 868 36.49 18.82 2.01
CA GLN A 868 35.29 18.05 2.25
C GLN A 868 34.70 17.49 0.94
N CYS A 869 34.86 18.19 -0.19
CA CYS A 869 34.41 17.71 -1.49
C CYS A 869 35.16 16.44 -1.95
N PHE A 870 36.41 16.25 -1.51
CA PHE A 870 37.16 15.02 -1.80
C PHE A 870 36.61 13.82 -1.02
N ILE A 871 36.40 14.01 0.29
CA ILE A 871 35.83 12.98 1.18
C ILE A 871 34.43 12.59 0.69
N LEU A 872 33.55 13.57 0.48
CA LEU A 872 32.18 13.34 0.01
C LEU A 872 32.15 12.69 -1.38
N GLY A 873 33.08 13.05 -2.27
CA GLY A 873 33.23 12.38 -3.57
C GLY A 873 33.51 10.89 -3.41
N GLN A 874 34.44 10.51 -2.54
CA GLN A 874 34.72 9.09 -2.26
C GLN A 874 33.50 8.38 -1.65
N GLN A 875 32.79 9.06 -0.74
CA GLN A 875 31.58 8.50 -0.12
C GLN A 875 30.44 8.30 -1.12
N CYS A 876 30.24 9.26 -2.03
CA CYS A 876 29.30 9.14 -3.16
C CYS A 876 29.65 7.93 -4.02
N TYR A 877 30.94 7.75 -4.36
CA TYR A 877 31.37 6.61 -5.17
C TYR A 877 30.98 5.27 -4.52
N ARG A 878 31.21 5.13 -3.20
CA ARG A 878 30.85 3.92 -2.45
C ARG A 878 29.34 3.69 -2.39
N ALA A 879 28.55 4.74 -2.18
CA ALA A 879 27.09 4.64 -2.15
C ALA A 879 26.54 4.24 -3.54
N ILE A 880 27.09 4.79 -4.63
CA ILE A 880 26.72 4.43 -5.99
C ILE A 880 27.06 2.96 -6.31
N GLN A 881 28.19 2.44 -5.83
CA GLN A 881 28.53 1.02 -6.01
C GLN A 881 27.46 0.09 -5.41
N VAL A 882 26.95 0.43 -4.22
CA VAL A 882 25.84 -0.32 -3.59
C VAL A 882 24.55 -0.17 -4.39
N ALA A 883 24.25 1.04 -4.87
CA ALA A 883 23.08 1.28 -5.72
C ALA A 883 23.11 0.42 -6.98
N VAL A 884 24.24 0.37 -7.70
CA VAL A 884 24.42 -0.48 -8.89
C VAL A 884 24.26 -1.96 -8.56
N LEU A 885 24.87 -2.44 -7.47
CA LEU A 885 24.77 -3.84 -7.07
C LEU A 885 23.32 -4.25 -6.84
N LEU A 886 22.57 -3.47 -6.05
CA LEU A 886 21.17 -3.74 -5.74
C LEU A 886 20.27 -3.54 -6.96
N LEU A 887 20.54 -2.53 -7.79
CA LEU A 887 19.75 -2.24 -8.98
C LEU A 887 19.91 -3.35 -10.03
N ALA A 888 21.14 -3.76 -10.32
CA ALA A 888 21.41 -4.87 -11.25
C ALA A 888 20.79 -6.18 -10.77
N THR A 889 20.97 -6.51 -9.49
CA THR A 889 20.38 -7.72 -8.88
C THR A 889 18.86 -7.66 -8.94
N GLY A 890 18.27 -6.51 -8.57
CA GLY A 890 16.84 -6.26 -8.64
C GLY A 890 16.28 -6.43 -10.05
N THR A 891 16.94 -5.86 -11.07
CA THR A 891 16.52 -6.00 -12.48
C THR A 891 16.55 -7.45 -12.94
N ILE A 892 17.58 -8.23 -12.60
CA ILE A 892 17.66 -9.66 -12.93
C ILE A 892 16.55 -10.45 -12.23
N LEU A 893 16.37 -10.25 -10.91
CA LEU A 893 15.29 -10.90 -10.15
C LEU A 893 13.90 -10.55 -10.71
N GLY A 894 13.74 -9.34 -11.26
CA GLY A 894 12.51 -8.91 -11.91
C GLY A 894 12.21 -9.69 -13.18
N GLY A 895 13.23 -9.96 -14.00
CA GLY A 895 13.07 -10.81 -15.18
C GLY A 895 12.73 -12.27 -14.82
N ILE A 896 13.30 -12.81 -13.75
CA ILE A 896 12.94 -14.17 -13.29
C ILE A 896 11.49 -14.18 -12.78
N TRP A 897 11.08 -13.17 -12.02
CA TRP A 897 9.69 -13.03 -11.58
C TRP A 897 8.71 -12.89 -12.77
N ALA A 898 9.09 -12.13 -13.79
CA ALA A 898 8.32 -11.97 -15.03
C ALA A 898 8.11 -13.31 -15.75
N ASP A 899 9.16 -14.14 -15.79
CA ASP A 899 9.06 -15.49 -16.36
C ASP A 899 8.07 -16.34 -15.58
N VAL A 900 8.16 -16.30 -14.24
CA VAL A 900 7.27 -17.03 -13.32
C VAL A 900 5.81 -16.54 -13.38
N SER A 901 5.58 -15.27 -13.69
CA SER A 901 4.23 -14.68 -13.66
C SER A 901 3.53 -14.66 -15.01
N TRP A 902 4.26 -14.38 -16.09
CA TRP A 902 3.67 -14.19 -17.43
C TRP A 902 4.27 -15.11 -18.50
N GLY A 903 5.16 -16.03 -18.12
CA GLY A 903 5.76 -16.98 -19.04
C GLY A 903 6.82 -16.36 -19.96
N ARG A 904 7.37 -15.20 -19.61
CA ARG A 904 8.48 -14.56 -20.34
C ARG A 904 9.45 -13.83 -19.42
N PHE A 905 10.76 -14.05 -19.62
CA PHE A 905 11.81 -13.37 -18.85
C PHE A 905 11.86 -11.85 -19.05
N TRP A 906 11.55 -11.36 -20.26
CA TRP A 906 11.59 -9.92 -20.60
C TRP A 906 10.67 -9.65 -21.78
N GLY A 907 10.05 -8.47 -21.83
CA GLY A 907 9.08 -8.09 -22.85
C GLY A 907 9.04 -6.61 -23.18
N TRP A 908 10.08 -5.85 -22.80
CA TRP A 908 10.28 -4.45 -23.18
C TRP A 908 9.15 -3.52 -22.76
N ASP A 909 8.44 -3.85 -21.69
CA ASP A 909 7.44 -2.93 -21.16
C ASP A 909 8.11 -1.69 -20.54
N PRO A 910 7.38 -0.57 -20.39
CA PRO A 910 7.98 0.67 -19.91
C PRO A 910 8.75 0.55 -18.60
N LYS A 911 8.35 -0.32 -17.65
CA LYS A 911 9.07 -0.46 -16.38
C LYS A 911 10.35 -1.25 -16.53
N GLU A 912 10.30 -2.36 -17.27
CA GLU A 912 11.48 -3.14 -17.63
C GLU A 912 12.53 -2.25 -18.34
N VAL A 913 12.11 -1.47 -19.33
CA VAL A 913 12.99 -0.55 -20.08
C VAL A 913 13.62 0.50 -19.17
N TRP A 914 12.82 1.15 -18.32
CA TRP A 914 13.33 2.20 -17.44
C TRP A 914 14.25 1.66 -16.35
N ALA A 915 13.99 0.45 -15.82
CA ALA A 915 14.93 -0.23 -14.93
C ALA A 915 16.30 -0.43 -15.59
N LEU A 916 16.32 -0.86 -16.87
CA LEU A 916 17.55 -0.99 -17.65
C LEU A 916 18.23 0.36 -17.90
N VAL A 917 17.48 1.40 -18.27
CA VAL A 917 18.02 2.76 -18.48
C VAL A 917 18.68 3.30 -17.21
N THR A 918 18.02 3.20 -16.06
CA THR A 918 18.59 3.60 -14.76
C THR A 918 19.88 2.83 -14.47
N LEU A 919 19.88 1.51 -14.71
CA LEU A 919 21.08 0.69 -14.50
C LEU A 919 22.25 1.15 -15.37
N LEU A 920 22.01 1.37 -16.66
CA LEU A 920 23.04 1.82 -17.60
C LEU A 920 23.59 3.20 -17.23
N ILE A 921 22.75 4.14 -16.78
CA ILE A 921 23.19 5.46 -16.30
C ILE A 921 24.15 5.32 -15.12
N TYR A 922 23.77 4.52 -14.11
CA TYR A 922 24.62 4.33 -12.94
C TYR A 922 25.93 3.59 -13.24
N VAL A 923 25.88 2.59 -14.12
CA VAL A 923 27.09 1.90 -14.60
C VAL A 923 27.98 2.86 -15.38
N ALA A 924 27.42 3.71 -16.24
CA ALA A 924 28.17 4.73 -16.98
C ALA A 924 28.87 5.72 -16.04
N ILE A 925 28.21 6.14 -14.95
CA ILE A 925 28.82 7.02 -13.93
C ILE A 925 30.01 6.32 -13.25
N LEU A 926 29.87 5.05 -12.84
CA LEU A 926 30.97 4.28 -12.24
C LEU A 926 32.13 4.08 -13.22
N HIS A 927 31.81 3.76 -14.48
CA HIS A 927 32.79 3.56 -15.52
C HIS A 927 33.54 4.85 -15.84
N ALA A 928 32.83 5.98 -15.97
CA ALA A 928 33.43 7.30 -16.18
C ALA A 928 34.38 7.68 -15.03
N ARG A 929 34.06 7.31 -13.78
CA ARG A 929 34.98 7.50 -12.66
C ARG A 929 36.20 6.57 -12.75
N PHE A 930 35.99 5.30 -13.07
CA PHE A 930 37.07 4.32 -13.21
C PHE A 930 38.04 4.66 -14.35
N ALA A 931 37.51 5.10 -15.49
CA ALA A 931 38.26 5.53 -16.67
C ALA A 931 38.95 6.91 -16.50
N GLY A 932 38.73 7.59 -15.37
CA GLY A 932 39.31 8.91 -15.09
C GLY A 932 38.60 10.09 -15.77
N TRP A 933 37.47 9.87 -16.45
CA TRP A 933 36.67 10.92 -17.09
C TRP A 933 35.98 11.82 -16.07
N PHE A 934 35.55 11.26 -14.93
CA PHE A 934 34.87 12.00 -13.87
C PHE A 934 35.80 12.30 -12.68
N ASN A 935 36.06 13.58 -12.46
CA ASN A 935 36.60 14.08 -11.21
C ASN A 935 35.52 14.07 -10.09
N ASN A 936 35.85 14.57 -8.89
CA ASN A 936 34.91 14.54 -7.76
C ASN A 936 33.63 15.34 -8.04
N PHE A 937 33.72 16.47 -8.76
CA PHE A 937 32.56 17.25 -9.15
C PHE A 937 31.68 16.50 -10.16
N GLY A 938 32.28 15.89 -11.19
CA GLY A 938 31.56 15.06 -12.15
C GLY A 938 30.84 13.86 -11.51
N LEU A 939 31.44 13.28 -10.48
CA LEU A 939 30.80 12.22 -9.69
C LEU A 939 29.61 12.74 -8.88
N VAL A 940 29.70 13.94 -8.29
CA VAL A 940 28.59 14.60 -7.59
C VAL A 940 27.46 14.97 -8.55
N VAL A 941 27.77 15.48 -9.75
CA VAL A 941 26.78 15.66 -10.83
C VAL A 941 26.10 14.32 -11.15
N GLY A 942 26.89 13.25 -11.23
CA GLY A 942 26.41 11.89 -11.43
C GLY A 942 25.38 11.43 -10.39
N THR A 943 25.48 11.84 -9.12
CA THR A 943 24.46 11.46 -8.12
C THR A 943 23.11 12.11 -8.38
N ILE A 944 23.07 13.35 -8.88
CA ILE A 944 21.84 14.05 -9.26
C ILE A 944 21.21 13.41 -10.51
N ILE A 945 22.03 13.09 -11.52
CA ILE A 945 21.57 12.41 -12.75
C ILE A 945 21.03 11.02 -12.42
N GLY A 946 21.80 10.24 -11.65
CA GLY A 946 21.41 8.89 -11.23
C GLY A 946 20.10 8.90 -10.45
N PHE A 947 19.97 9.78 -9.45
CA PHE A 947 18.74 9.88 -8.69
C PHE A 947 17.54 10.36 -9.53
N SER A 948 17.75 11.31 -10.44
CA SER A 948 16.70 11.72 -11.40
C SER A 948 16.20 10.55 -12.24
N SER A 949 17.11 9.64 -12.64
CA SER A 949 16.72 8.43 -13.37
C SER A 949 15.94 7.43 -12.50
N ILE A 950 16.23 7.33 -11.19
CA ILE A 950 15.41 6.54 -10.25
C ILE A 950 14.01 7.12 -10.15
N VAL A 951 13.87 8.44 -10.02
CA VAL A 951 12.57 9.12 -10.00
C VAL A 951 11.83 8.87 -11.31
N GLY A 952 12.52 8.87 -12.46
CA GLY A 952 11.95 8.49 -13.75
C GLY A 952 11.37 7.07 -13.77
N SER A 953 12.13 6.08 -13.29
CA SER A 953 11.72 4.68 -13.26
C SER A 953 10.62 4.37 -12.24
N TRP A 954 10.69 5.00 -11.08
CA TRP A 954 9.74 4.77 -9.99
C TRP A 954 8.45 5.58 -10.14
N TYR A 955 8.54 6.85 -10.57
CA TYR A 955 7.42 7.77 -10.67
C TYR A 955 7.07 8.10 -12.13
N GLY A 956 8.04 8.45 -12.96
CA GLY A 956 7.83 8.87 -14.35
C GLY A 956 7.08 7.84 -15.20
N VAL A 957 7.40 6.55 -15.07
CA VAL A 957 6.70 5.49 -15.80
C VAL A 957 5.23 5.33 -15.37
N ASN A 958 4.94 5.50 -14.08
CA ASN A 958 3.60 5.29 -13.54
C ASN A 958 2.67 6.48 -13.78
N PHE A 959 3.21 7.70 -13.89
CA PHE A 959 2.41 8.93 -13.92
C PHE A 959 2.64 9.80 -15.16
N LEU A 960 3.88 9.95 -15.62
CA LEU A 960 4.18 10.82 -16.76
C LEU A 960 3.88 10.13 -18.10
N LEU A 961 4.22 8.85 -18.27
CA LEU A 961 3.96 8.15 -19.54
C LEU A 961 2.47 8.06 -19.91
N PRO A 962 1.54 7.74 -18.98
CA PRO A 962 0.10 7.77 -19.28
C PRO A 962 -0.42 9.17 -19.64
N LEU A 963 0.17 10.22 -19.06
CA LEU A 963 -0.17 11.61 -19.39
C LEU A 963 0.20 11.99 -20.83
N PHE A 964 1.30 11.44 -21.37
CA PHE A 964 1.77 11.72 -22.73
C PHE A 964 1.25 10.75 -23.81
N LYS A 965 0.85 9.51 -23.45
CA LYS A 965 0.45 8.47 -24.40
C LYS A 965 -1.00 7.99 -24.31
N GLY A 966 -1.81 8.54 -23.38
CA GLY A 966 -3.13 8.00 -23.06
C GLY A 966 -3.03 6.83 -22.07
N GLY A 967 -4.12 6.58 -21.33
CA GLY A 967 -4.16 5.72 -20.13
C GLY A 967 -3.67 4.27 -20.30
N ASP A 968 -3.50 3.78 -21.53
CA ASP A 968 -3.09 2.41 -21.84
C ASP A 968 -1.57 2.17 -21.79
N ALA A 969 -0.77 3.19 -21.47
CA ALA A 969 0.70 3.10 -21.43
C ALA A 969 1.26 2.38 -20.18
N VAL A 970 0.41 1.91 -19.28
CA VAL A 970 0.79 1.33 -17.99
C VAL A 970 1.04 -0.18 -18.15
N GLY A 971 2.31 -0.58 -18.21
CA GLY A 971 2.71 -1.99 -18.37
C GLY A 971 2.31 -2.89 -17.19
N LEU A 972 2.34 -4.21 -17.41
CA LEU A 972 1.91 -5.28 -16.48
C LEU A 972 2.55 -5.23 -15.07
N HIS A 973 3.68 -4.54 -14.92
CA HIS A 973 4.44 -4.35 -13.69
C HIS A 973 3.97 -3.15 -12.83
N SER A 974 2.87 -2.50 -13.19
CA SER A 974 2.40 -1.30 -12.50
C SER A 974 1.24 -1.55 -11.56
N TYR A 975 1.53 -1.49 -10.26
CA TYR A 975 0.54 -1.68 -9.19
C TYR A 975 0.43 -0.46 -8.25
N GLY A 976 1.23 0.58 -8.48
CA GLY A 976 1.22 1.81 -7.69
C GLY A 976 0.64 2.96 -8.49
N SER A 977 -0.61 3.32 -8.23
CA SER A 977 -1.23 4.57 -8.69
C SER A 977 -1.27 5.58 -7.55
N GLY A 978 -0.54 6.68 -7.68
CA GLY A 978 -0.61 7.89 -6.86
C GLY A 978 -1.71 8.81 -7.39
N GLY A 979 -2.16 9.74 -6.55
CA GLY A 979 -3.23 10.65 -6.92
C GLY A 979 -2.82 11.64 -8.03
N LYS A 980 -3.77 11.97 -8.91
CA LYS A 980 -3.65 13.04 -9.90
C LYS A 980 -3.21 14.34 -9.20
N GLY A 981 -2.18 15.02 -9.69
CA GLY A 981 -1.62 16.25 -9.09
C GLY A 981 -0.32 16.08 -8.30
N SER A 982 0.03 14.85 -7.90
CA SER A 982 1.37 14.56 -7.35
C SER A 982 2.50 14.77 -8.37
N GLU A 983 2.17 14.78 -9.67
CA GLU A 983 3.10 14.97 -10.78
C GLU A 983 3.78 16.33 -10.74
N ILE A 984 3.03 17.38 -10.40
CA ILE A 984 3.56 18.75 -10.31
C ILE A 984 4.58 18.86 -9.18
N LEU A 985 4.31 18.24 -8.03
CA LEU A 985 5.22 18.25 -6.89
C LEU A 985 6.52 17.52 -7.22
N VAL A 986 6.43 16.35 -7.85
CA VAL A 986 7.61 15.56 -8.23
C VAL A 986 8.41 16.26 -9.34
N MET A 987 7.74 16.79 -10.38
CA MET A 987 8.41 17.55 -11.44
C MET A 987 9.06 18.83 -10.91
N GLY A 988 8.37 19.57 -10.02
CA GLY A 988 8.92 20.75 -9.36
C GLY A 988 10.14 20.42 -8.51
N PHE A 989 10.11 19.31 -7.78
CA PHE A 989 11.26 18.80 -7.02
C PHE A 989 12.44 18.44 -7.95
N VAL A 990 12.20 17.71 -9.03
CA VAL A 990 13.26 17.39 -10.02
C VAL A 990 13.82 18.67 -10.64
N ALA A 991 12.97 19.60 -11.08
CA ALA A 991 13.41 20.87 -11.65
C ALA A 991 14.26 21.68 -10.66
N ALA A 992 13.86 21.75 -9.39
CA ALA A 992 14.65 22.40 -8.35
C ALA A 992 16.03 21.76 -8.17
N ASN A 993 16.15 20.43 -8.30
CA ASN A 993 17.44 19.75 -8.25
C ASN A 993 18.37 20.17 -9.40
N TRP A 994 17.85 20.23 -10.63
CA TRP A 994 18.62 20.63 -11.80
C TRP A 994 19.00 22.12 -11.79
N ILE A 995 18.10 22.99 -11.34
CA ILE A 995 18.39 24.42 -11.16
C ILE A 995 19.49 24.61 -10.13
N GLY A 996 19.38 23.95 -8.97
CA GLY A 996 20.40 24.02 -7.93
C GLY A 996 21.75 23.51 -8.42
N LEU A 997 21.79 22.39 -9.14
CA LEU A 997 23.00 21.88 -9.77
C LEU A 997 23.60 22.90 -10.75
N GLY A 998 22.77 23.53 -11.59
CA GLY A 998 23.20 24.54 -12.55
C GLY A 998 23.85 25.75 -11.89
N LEU A 999 23.27 26.23 -10.78
CA LEU A 999 23.83 27.35 -9.99
C LEU A 999 25.18 26.99 -9.38
N VAL A 1000 25.33 25.79 -8.82
CA VAL A 1000 26.61 25.34 -8.25
C VAL A 1000 27.65 25.11 -9.35
N ALA A 1001 27.25 24.53 -10.48
CA ALA A 1001 28.13 24.35 -11.63
C ALA A 1001 28.64 25.69 -12.16
N LEU A 1002 27.77 26.70 -12.26
CA LEU A 1002 28.15 28.06 -12.65
C LEU A 1002 29.17 28.63 -11.67
N ARG A 1003 28.92 28.56 -10.35
CA ARG A 1003 29.90 29.01 -9.35
C ARG A 1003 31.24 28.28 -9.49
N PHE A 1004 31.21 26.96 -9.63
CA PHE A 1004 32.42 26.15 -9.77
C PHE A 1004 33.23 26.56 -11.01
N GLN A 1005 32.58 26.83 -12.14
CA GLN A 1005 33.26 27.33 -13.34
C GLN A 1005 33.82 28.74 -13.14
N LEU A 1006 33.06 29.64 -12.50
CA LEU A 1006 33.55 30.99 -12.16
C LEU A 1006 34.80 30.94 -11.28
N SER A 1007 34.88 30.01 -10.32
CA SER A 1007 36.07 29.82 -9.48
C SER A 1007 37.32 29.35 -10.23
N LYS A 1008 37.18 28.81 -11.44
CA LYS A 1008 38.31 28.45 -12.31
C LYS A 1008 38.78 29.60 -13.18
N LEU A 1009 37.92 30.61 -13.37
CA LEU A 1009 38.21 31.80 -14.16
C LEU A 1009 38.87 32.91 -13.34
N SER A 1010 38.82 32.83 -12.00
CA SER A 1010 39.52 33.77 -11.13
C SER A 1010 41.03 33.63 -11.27
N VAL A 1011 41.70 34.74 -11.56
CA VAL A 1011 43.17 34.84 -11.63
C VAL A 1011 43.75 34.49 -10.26
N VAL A 1012 44.67 33.52 -10.23
CA VAL A 1012 45.43 33.15 -9.04
C VAL A 1012 46.56 34.17 -8.87
N ASP A 1013 46.66 34.81 -7.71
CA ASP A 1013 47.82 35.62 -7.34
C ASP A 1013 49.02 34.69 -7.11
N GLU A 1014 50.18 34.99 -7.69
CA GLU A 1014 51.40 34.18 -7.53
C GLU A 1014 51.83 34.07 -6.06
N ASN A 1015 51.45 35.04 -5.21
CA ASN A 1015 51.73 35.02 -3.78
C ASN A 1015 50.82 34.10 -2.95
N ASP A 1016 49.70 33.63 -3.54
CA ASP A 1016 48.73 32.76 -2.87
C ASP A 1016 49.02 31.27 -3.08
N VAL A 1017 50.04 30.89 -3.86
CA VAL A 1017 50.35 29.48 -4.19
C VAL A 1017 50.94 28.74 -2.98
N GLU A 1018 50.33 27.62 -2.62
CA GLU A 1018 50.79 26.77 -1.50
C GLU A 1018 51.83 25.77 -2.04
N GLU A 1019 53.11 25.95 -1.69
CA GLU A 1019 54.19 25.01 -2.05
C GLU A 1019 54.19 23.81 -1.09
N VAL A 1020 53.95 22.61 -1.62
CA VAL A 1020 53.96 21.36 -0.83
C VAL A 1020 55.25 20.59 -1.11
N VAL A 1021 56.15 20.59 -0.14
CA VAL A 1021 57.33 19.72 -0.12
C VAL A 1021 56.90 18.33 0.36
N ILE A 1022 56.87 17.34 -0.54
CA ILE A 1022 56.68 15.94 -0.15
C ILE A 1022 57.95 15.50 0.58
N LYS A 1023 57.88 15.29 1.91
CA LYS A 1023 59.01 14.74 2.68
C LYS A 1023 59.37 13.35 2.15
N THR A 1024 60.58 13.21 1.63
CA THR A 1024 61.19 11.93 1.26
C THR A 1024 61.77 11.24 2.50
N ASP A 1025 60.92 10.63 3.31
CA ASP A 1025 61.37 9.59 4.24
C ASP A 1025 60.87 8.23 3.72
N LEU A 1026 61.36 7.86 2.52
CA LEU A 1026 61.35 6.47 2.07
C LEU A 1026 62.77 5.95 2.27
N PRO A 1027 63.00 5.00 3.21
CA PRO A 1027 64.30 4.37 3.36
C PRO A 1027 64.68 3.67 2.05
N ASP A 1028 65.98 3.67 1.72
CA ASP A 1028 66.52 2.76 0.71
C ASP A 1028 66.12 1.33 1.12
N PRO A 1029 65.41 0.56 0.28
CA PRO A 1029 65.01 -0.82 0.60
C PRO A 1029 66.19 -1.77 0.87
N LYS A 1030 67.44 -1.30 0.74
CA LYS A 1030 68.65 -2.05 1.06
C LYS A 1030 69.31 -1.70 2.40
N ASP A 1031 68.87 -0.65 3.09
CA ASP A 1031 69.49 -0.25 4.36
C ASP A 1031 68.64 -0.71 5.57
N THR A 1032 69.04 -1.85 6.15
CA THR A 1032 68.32 -2.49 7.27
C THR A 1032 68.76 -1.96 8.65
N SER A 1033 69.49 -0.85 8.74
CA SER A 1033 70.11 -0.46 10.02
C SER A 1033 69.24 0.39 10.96
N ASN A 1034 68.07 0.89 10.56
CA ASN A 1034 67.26 1.80 11.39
C ASN A 1034 65.74 1.51 11.36
N LEU A 1035 65.36 0.30 11.78
CA LEU A 1035 63.96 -0.12 11.99
C LEU A 1035 63.44 0.19 13.42
N GLY A 1036 63.97 1.21 14.08
CA GLY A 1036 63.66 1.52 15.48
C GLY A 1036 63.42 2.99 15.71
N ASP A 1037 62.41 3.57 15.05
CA ASP A 1037 61.59 4.71 15.52
C ASP A 1037 60.91 5.36 14.32
N ILE A 1038 59.66 4.99 14.04
CA ILE A 1038 58.78 5.75 13.15
C ILE A 1038 57.38 5.73 13.77
N THR A 1039 57.05 6.81 14.49
CA THR A 1039 55.68 7.21 14.83
C THR A 1039 55.10 8.11 13.77
#